data_AF-A0A850SIT3-F1
#
_entry.id   AF-A0A850SIT3-F1
#
_cell.length_a   1.000
_cell.length_b   1.000
_cell.length_c   1.000
_cell.angle_alpha   90.00
_cell.angle_beta   90.00
_cell.angle_gamma   90.00
#
_symmetry.space_group_name_H-M   'P 1'
#
loop_
_entity.id
_entity.type
_entity.pdbx_description
1 polymer ?
#
loop_
_entity_poly.entity_id
_entity_poly.type
_entity_poly.pdbx_seq_one_letter_code
_entity_poly.pdbx_strand_id
1 'polypeptide(L)'
;MKTDADAEFKIRLLRASPVLKAAADDDLVELARVGKVGAFQAGKVLQKPENAPQVLVLQSGVAAELVIERGVDDAILVGMYGPGAIFGLVGALAPKRSTPKEEIDHAAEGRRIEALTNLQVYSAPAADFFRIARRNPDLSIALLSLLADQHDRLARQYARSTSHSLEVRLAAFFAEVADLIAPDDWNPSANLGKLSQSSVASMLGVSREHVNRTLAIWERSGIIFQNKKGEILVQNARRLERLAESKPERASGDRSDDWLWEIDAHLDRGLNQAAAHLALESARRSPKDMRYMHRAVLATARMGAISEALALLDKHKLGRDLSDEELACLRPRLLRDLAFADRKGQPDSKRLLLSAREYEKVFEKTGGFYPGVNAAAGYALAGDRHKARALAAAVSQLLTRGDAEAESDYWRRTTLAECKLIEGDKAAAASLFEAAACAEDTTPGKRATTRKQLLRLAPSVGVDRSWIDRAAPQADVAFFCGPIAREGHGGEAAPIDRMIEDLEEFLQDRRIGWAYGALASGADIAIAERLLEEGVELYVYLPLAPQDFLKASVQIGGAAWRDRFINCMRRASSIEWNRRTPIACNSTYRLGAEIAMGKAVRHASQLETAAVGYFAAPDDRDASVSLSLSNAELWKARGLPARLHRDRWPAPPNGQAAAKDIATLYFALIIENGVRLPKSLSSVGDFRFKDSEGELDIMLFKSLETALEAAEPLIAEAQGGAWCAWLDAGVFPAQTLQAKNDDAVAQLITAACRPQTEAGKVYASDAFACAAAMRNVGASFEYVGFAPTREKLDPCAMYLATL
;
A
#
# COMPACT_ATOMS: atom_id res chain seq x y z
N MET A 1 47.57 9.02 -18.41
CA MET A 1 46.86 8.10 -17.48
C MET A 1 45.84 8.78 -16.57
N LYS A 2 46.20 9.65 -15.60
CA LYS A 2 45.18 10.33 -14.75
C LYS A 2 44.33 11.38 -15.49
N THR A 3 44.88 12.03 -16.51
CA THR A 3 44.21 13.05 -17.34
C THR A 3 43.27 12.46 -18.39
N ASP A 4 43.61 11.31 -18.97
CA ASP A 4 42.80 10.66 -20.00
C ASP A 4 41.54 10.00 -19.39
N ALA A 5 41.69 9.38 -18.21
CA ALA A 5 40.57 8.80 -17.48
C ALA A 5 39.57 9.86 -16.95
N ASP A 6 40.04 11.06 -16.58
CA ASP A 6 39.17 12.19 -16.18
C ASP A 6 38.39 12.75 -17.39
N ALA A 7 39.06 12.86 -18.54
CA ALA A 7 38.42 13.28 -19.79
C ALA A 7 37.36 12.27 -20.25
N GLU A 8 37.68 10.97 -20.27
CA GLU A 8 36.73 9.90 -20.59
C GLU A 8 35.54 9.88 -19.61
N PHE A 9 35.79 10.09 -18.32
CA PHE A 9 34.73 10.18 -17.31
C PHE A 9 33.78 11.35 -17.59
N LYS A 10 34.30 12.54 -17.88
CA LYS A 10 33.50 13.73 -18.21
C LYS A 10 32.73 13.57 -19.51
N ILE A 11 33.34 12.97 -20.54
CA ILE A 11 32.64 12.68 -21.81
C ILE A 11 31.47 11.72 -21.56
N ARG A 12 31.68 10.66 -20.76
CA ARG A 12 30.60 9.73 -20.40
C ARG A 12 29.47 10.44 -19.64
N LEU A 13 29.79 11.38 -18.75
CA LEU A 13 28.82 12.20 -18.03
C LEU A 13 28.03 13.10 -18.99
N LEU A 14 28.71 13.80 -19.90
CA LEU A 14 28.07 14.65 -20.90
C LEU A 14 27.12 13.85 -21.80
N ARG A 15 27.52 12.66 -22.25
CA ARG A 15 26.67 11.76 -23.06
C ARG A 15 25.43 11.24 -22.33
N ALA A 16 25.40 11.30 -21.00
CA ALA A 16 24.20 10.95 -20.23
C ALA A 16 23.07 11.97 -20.44
N SER A 17 23.39 13.21 -20.87
CA SER A 17 22.37 14.20 -21.21
C SER A 17 21.77 13.92 -22.59
N PRO A 18 20.42 13.84 -22.71
CA PRO A 18 19.76 13.65 -24.01
C PRO A 18 20.12 14.71 -25.05
N VAL A 19 20.32 15.96 -24.61
CA VAL A 19 20.65 17.09 -25.49
C VAL A 19 22.08 16.98 -26.03
N LEU A 20 23.03 16.57 -25.19
CA LEU A 20 24.44 16.44 -25.59
C LEU A 20 24.73 15.17 -26.40
N LYS A 21 23.76 14.27 -26.57
CA LYS A 21 23.87 13.18 -27.57
C LYS A 21 23.90 13.72 -29.00
N ALA A 22 23.36 14.91 -29.24
CA ALA A 22 23.42 15.60 -30.53
C ALA A 22 24.75 16.34 -30.76
N ALA A 23 25.63 16.42 -29.75
CA ALA A 23 26.95 17.03 -29.91
C ALA A 23 27.90 16.09 -30.65
N ALA A 24 28.79 16.66 -31.49
CA ALA A 24 29.85 15.89 -32.13
C ALA A 24 30.88 15.42 -31.10
N ASP A 25 31.60 14.34 -31.39
CA ASP A 25 32.59 13.78 -30.47
C ASP A 25 33.68 14.79 -30.10
N ASP A 26 34.14 15.59 -31.08
CA ASP A 26 35.11 16.66 -30.86
C ASP A 26 34.55 17.78 -29.95
N ASP A 27 33.25 18.06 -30.01
CA ASP A 27 32.58 19.03 -29.14
C ASP A 27 32.53 18.53 -27.69
N LEU A 28 32.26 17.24 -27.50
CA LEU A 28 32.25 16.60 -26.17
C LEU A 28 33.64 16.57 -25.55
N VAL A 29 34.68 16.32 -26.34
CA VAL A 29 36.08 16.39 -25.89
C VAL A 29 36.43 17.81 -25.45
N GLU A 30 36.02 18.82 -26.22
CA GLU A 30 36.27 20.21 -25.88
C GLU A 30 35.52 20.65 -24.62
N LEU A 31 34.24 20.27 -24.49
CA LEU A 31 33.44 20.48 -23.28
C LEU A 31 34.08 19.79 -22.06
N ALA A 32 34.54 18.55 -22.19
CA ALA A 32 35.23 17.83 -21.12
C ALA A 32 36.51 18.55 -20.66
N ARG A 33 37.20 19.25 -21.57
CA ARG A 33 38.41 20.02 -21.26
C ARG A 33 38.14 21.32 -20.50
N VAL A 34 37.10 22.06 -20.90
CA VAL A 34 36.77 23.37 -20.29
C VAL A 34 35.95 23.25 -19.01
N GLY A 35 35.23 22.14 -18.83
CA GLY A 35 34.33 21.93 -17.71
C GLY A 35 34.95 21.21 -16.51
N LYS A 36 34.26 21.32 -15.37
CA LYS A 36 34.66 20.74 -14.08
C LYS A 36 33.52 19.94 -13.48
N VAL A 37 33.86 18.90 -12.71
CA VAL A 37 32.89 18.14 -11.91
C VAL A 37 32.92 18.66 -10.48
N GLY A 38 31.75 18.88 -9.90
CA GLY A 38 31.58 19.36 -8.53
C GLY A 38 30.45 18.63 -7.82
N ALA A 39 30.36 18.82 -6.51
CA ALA A 39 29.30 18.29 -5.68
C ALA A 39 28.68 19.39 -4.82
N PHE A 40 27.36 19.37 -4.67
CA PHE A 40 26.61 20.31 -3.84
C PHE A 40 25.82 19.53 -2.78
N GLN A 41 25.82 20.03 -1.55
CA GLN A 41 24.96 19.48 -0.49
C GLN A 41 23.53 20.01 -0.66
N ALA A 42 22.55 19.24 -0.21
CA ALA A 42 21.15 19.68 -0.14
C ALA A 42 21.00 21.05 0.56
N GLY A 43 20.12 21.90 0.05
CA GLY A 43 19.86 23.28 0.47
C GLY A 43 20.86 24.33 -0.03
N LYS A 44 21.90 23.95 -0.79
CA LYS A 44 22.86 24.91 -1.35
C LYS A 44 22.36 25.47 -2.68
N VAL A 45 22.56 26.77 -2.88
CA VAL A 45 22.29 27.44 -4.16
C VAL A 45 23.45 27.18 -5.12
N LEU A 46 23.15 26.64 -6.30
CA LEU A 46 24.14 26.29 -7.33
C LEU A 46 24.57 27.52 -8.13
N GLN A 47 23.61 28.37 -8.47
CA GLN A 47 23.84 29.56 -9.28
C GLN A 47 23.09 30.73 -8.65
N LYS A 48 23.84 31.79 -8.35
CA LYS A 48 23.31 33.08 -7.92
C LYS A 48 23.42 34.09 -9.06
N PRO A 49 22.57 35.12 -9.12
CA PRO A 49 22.63 36.16 -10.14
C PRO A 49 24.00 36.84 -10.25
N GLU A 50 24.73 36.97 -9.14
CA GLU A 50 26.07 37.58 -9.10
C GLU A 50 27.22 36.72 -9.67
N ASN A 51 26.99 35.42 -9.91
CA ASN A 51 28.03 34.53 -10.43
C ASN A 51 28.18 34.67 -11.96
N ALA A 52 29.40 34.49 -12.47
CA ALA A 52 29.59 34.35 -13.92
C ALA A 52 28.69 33.21 -14.46
N PRO A 53 27.99 33.42 -15.58
CA PRO A 53 27.01 32.46 -16.06
C PRO A 53 27.68 31.14 -16.43
N GLN A 54 27.14 30.06 -15.87
CA GLN A 54 27.59 28.68 -16.14
C GLN A 54 26.43 27.87 -16.69
N VAL A 55 26.76 26.89 -17.54
CA VAL A 55 25.86 25.83 -17.95
C VAL A 55 26.20 24.59 -17.16
N LEU A 56 25.17 23.99 -16.55
CA LEU A 56 25.31 22.87 -15.63
C LEU A 56 24.63 21.63 -16.23
N VAL A 57 25.26 20.48 -16.05
CA VAL A 57 24.70 19.16 -16.39
C VAL A 57 24.62 18.34 -15.12
N LEU A 58 23.41 17.91 -14.76
CA LEU A 58 23.21 17.11 -13.55
C LEU A 58 23.65 15.66 -13.79
N GLN A 59 24.45 15.10 -12.90
CA GLN A 59 24.84 13.69 -12.95
C GLN A 59 24.00 12.84 -11.99
N SER A 60 23.75 13.34 -10.77
CA SER A 60 22.93 12.67 -9.77
C SER A 60 22.26 13.68 -8.84
N GLY A 61 21.12 13.26 -8.26
CA GLY A 61 20.29 14.09 -7.39
C GLY A 61 19.27 14.96 -8.12
N VAL A 62 18.61 15.84 -7.37
CA VAL A 62 17.53 16.72 -7.88
C VAL A 62 17.80 18.18 -7.53
N ALA A 63 17.78 19.05 -8.53
CA ALA A 63 17.83 20.50 -8.34
C ALA A 63 16.45 21.13 -8.57
N ALA A 64 16.11 22.17 -7.81
CA ALA A 64 14.89 22.95 -7.97
C ALA A 64 15.22 24.32 -8.57
N GLU A 65 14.43 24.73 -9.57
CA GLU A 65 14.36 26.12 -10.01
C GLU A 65 13.26 26.83 -9.24
N LEU A 66 13.62 27.95 -8.64
CA LEU A 66 12.78 28.73 -7.76
C LEU A 66 12.69 30.16 -8.26
N VAL A 67 11.50 30.77 -8.14
CA VAL A 67 11.28 32.20 -8.34
C VAL A 67 10.85 32.84 -7.02
N ILE A 68 11.50 33.94 -6.65
CA ILE A 68 11.19 34.77 -5.49
C ILE A 68 10.47 36.02 -5.98
N GLU A 69 9.32 36.32 -5.39
CA GLU A 69 8.55 37.54 -5.66
C GLU A 69 9.00 38.67 -4.71
N ARG A 70 9.06 39.93 -5.19
CA ARG A 70 9.50 41.06 -4.36
C ARG A 70 8.53 41.30 -3.20
N GLY A 71 9.06 41.42 -1.99
CA GLY A 71 8.30 41.69 -0.77
C GLY A 71 7.69 40.46 -0.10
N VAL A 72 7.93 39.27 -0.67
CA VAL A 72 7.52 37.97 -0.13
C VAL A 72 8.78 37.14 0.06
N ASP A 73 9.04 36.66 1.28
CA ASP A 73 10.22 35.81 1.56
C ASP A 73 10.09 34.39 0.98
N ASP A 74 8.92 34.03 0.47
CA ASP A 74 8.62 32.70 -0.08
C ASP A 74 9.06 32.55 -1.53
N ALA A 75 9.68 31.39 -1.81
CA ALA A 75 10.17 31.01 -3.12
C ALA A 75 9.23 29.99 -3.75
N ILE A 76 8.71 30.28 -4.93
CA ILE A 76 7.78 29.41 -5.66
C ILE A 76 8.59 28.43 -6.53
N LEU A 77 8.26 27.14 -6.46
CA LEU A 77 8.86 26.12 -7.33
C LEU A 77 8.37 26.29 -8.77
N VAL A 78 9.32 26.50 -9.68
CA VAL A 78 9.05 26.63 -11.12
C VAL A 78 9.35 25.34 -11.86
N GLY A 79 10.36 24.59 -11.44
CA GLY A 79 10.68 23.31 -12.08
C GLY A 79 11.71 22.51 -11.31
N MET A 80 11.84 21.24 -11.69
CA MET A 80 12.80 20.31 -11.10
C MET A 80 13.68 19.71 -12.20
N TYR A 81 14.95 19.48 -11.87
CA TYR A 81 15.95 18.92 -12.76
C TYR A 81 16.51 17.64 -12.14
N GLY A 82 16.45 16.54 -12.89
CA GLY A 82 17.07 15.25 -12.53
C GLY A 82 18.33 14.95 -13.34
N PRO A 83 18.95 13.77 -13.14
CA PRO A 83 20.14 13.31 -13.87
C PRO A 83 20.00 13.47 -15.39
N GLY A 84 21.05 13.97 -16.04
CA GLY A 84 21.10 14.26 -17.48
C GLY A 84 20.50 15.60 -17.89
N ALA A 85 19.80 16.31 -17.00
CA ALA A 85 19.25 17.64 -17.30
C ALA A 85 20.34 18.69 -17.48
N ILE A 86 20.11 19.62 -18.42
CA ILE A 86 20.91 20.83 -18.62
C ILE A 86 20.13 22.02 -18.06
N PHE A 87 20.77 22.84 -17.26
CA PHE A 87 20.17 24.03 -16.66
C PHE A 87 21.18 25.19 -16.53
N GLY A 88 20.67 26.37 -16.14
CA GLY A 88 21.43 27.62 -16.19
C GLY A 88 21.39 28.32 -17.57
N LEU A 89 20.62 27.78 -18.53
CA LEU A 89 20.50 28.31 -19.90
C LEU A 89 19.80 29.67 -19.94
N VAL A 90 18.70 29.82 -19.21
CA VAL A 90 17.87 31.05 -19.24
C VAL A 90 18.66 32.26 -18.78
N GLY A 91 19.36 32.16 -17.63
CA GLY A 91 20.19 33.25 -17.12
C GLY A 91 21.38 33.58 -18.03
N ALA A 92 21.89 32.59 -18.78
CA ALA A 92 23.01 32.78 -19.68
C ALA A 92 22.62 33.31 -21.08
N LEU A 93 21.38 33.05 -21.52
CA LEU A 93 20.81 33.50 -22.79
C LEU A 93 19.96 34.78 -22.68
N ALA A 94 19.60 35.19 -21.46
CA ALA A 94 18.81 36.39 -21.24
C ALA A 94 19.46 37.58 -21.97
N PRO A 95 18.72 38.28 -22.85
CA PRO A 95 19.29 39.40 -23.58
C PRO A 95 19.77 40.45 -22.57
N LYS A 96 21.01 40.92 -22.73
CA LYS A 96 21.48 42.17 -22.10
C LYS A 96 20.69 43.33 -22.74
N ARG A 97 19.40 43.48 -22.39
CA ARG A 97 18.58 44.56 -22.92
C ARG A 97 19.13 45.89 -22.40
N SER A 98 19.13 46.89 -23.26
CA SER A 98 19.45 48.29 -22.97
C SER A 98 18.26 49.00 -22.29
N THR A 99 17.58 48.33 -21.37
CA THR A 99 16.55 48.93 -20.51
C THR A 99 17.19 49.49 -19.24
N PRO A 100 16.56 50.49 -18.57
CA PRO A 100 17.09 51.10 -17.36
C PRO A 100 17.43 50.03 -16.31
N LYS A 101 18.52 50.27 -15.57
CA LYS A 101 19.09 49.34 -14.57
C LYS A 101 18.05 48.74 -13.62
N GLU A 102 17.00 49.50 -13.32
CA GLU A 102 15.88 49.10 -12.47
C GLU A 102 15.08 47.90 -13.06
N GLU A 103 14.69 47.89 -14.33
CA GLU A 103 13.88 46.79 -14.92
C GLU A 103 14.66 45.47 -15.13
N ILE A 104 15.99 45.53 -15.26
CA ILE A 104 16.85 44.34 -15.44
C ILE A 104 17.11 43.66 -14.11
N ASP A 105 17.30 44.45 -13.05
CA ASP A 105 17.32 43.97 -11.67
C ASP A 105 15.99 43.21 -11.39
N HIS A 106 14.83 43.70 -11.87
CA HIS A 106 13.52 43.09 -11.60
C HIS A 106 13.27 41.68 -12.18
N ALA A 107 13.85 41.32 -13.34
CA ALA A 107 13.58 40.03 -14.00
C ALA A 107 14.63 38.94 -13.67
N ALA A 108 15.85 39.33 -13.31
CA ALA A 108 16.95 38.41 -12.96
C ALA A 108 17.11 38.20 -11.44
N GLU A 109 16.68 39.15 -10.59
CA GLU A 109 16.81 39.06 -9.12
C GLU A 109 15.90 37.99 -8.46
N GLY A 110 14.96 37.40 -9.20
CA GLY A 110 14.01 36.43 -8.64
C GLY A 110 14.40 34.96 -8.79
N ARG A 111 15.26 34.58 -9.75
CA ARG A 111 15.51 33.15 -10.07
C ARG A 111 16.72 32.59 -9.35
N ARG A 112 16.55 31.47 -8.65
CA ARG A 112 17.65 30.70 -8.05
C ARG A 112 17.51 29.21 -8.33
N ILE A 113 18.64 28.53 -8.45
CA ILE A 113 18.68 27.07 -8.55
C ILE A 113 19.26 26.50 -7.26
N GLU A 114 18.48 25.69 -6.57
CA GLU A 114 18.80 25.12 -5.26
C GLU A 114 18.90 23.60 -5.34
N ALA A 115 19.87 23.02 -4.61
CA ALA A 115 20.00 21.58 -4.48
C ALA A 115 18.91 21.05 -3.54
N LEU A 116 17.98 20.23 -4.02
CA LEU A 116 17.01 19.55 -3.13
C LEU A 116 17.63 18.35 -2.43
N THR A 117 18.42 17.59 -3.17
CA THR A 117 19.22 16.49 -2.63
C THR A 117 20.71 16.81 -2.78
N ASN A 118 21.57 15.90 -2.32
CA ASN A 118 22.98 15.99 -2.68
C ASN A 118 23.14 15.79 -4.19
N LEU A 119 23.92 16.67 -4.83
CA LEU A 119 24.10 16.69 -6.27
C LEU A 119 25.54 16.39 -6.66
N GLN A 120 25.70 15.70 -7.79
CA GLN A 120 26.93 15.74 -8.58
C GLN A 120 26.63 16.46 -9.89
N VAL A 121 27.43 17.44 -10.25
CA VAL A 121 27.22 18.28 -11.44
C VAL A 121 28.50 18.42 -12.24
N TYR A 122 28.36 18.48 -13.56
CA TYR A 122 29.35 19.07 -14.44
C TYR A 122 29.00 20.54 -14.66
N SER A 123 30.00 21.44 -14.64
CA SER A 123 29.83 22.86 -14.93
C SER A 123 30.80 23.33 -16.02
N ALA A 124 30.30 24.14 -16.95
CA ALA A 124 31.08 24.81 -17.98
C ALA A 124 30.77 26.31 -18.01
N PRO A 125 31.75 27.17 -18.34
CA PRO A 125 31.47 28.57 -18.61
C PRO A 125 30.46 28.70 -19.77
N ALA A 126 29.43 29.53 -19.60
CA ALA A 126 28.39 29.66 -20.61
C ALA A 126 28.93 30.16 -21.97
N ALA A 127 29.93 31.03 -21.95
CA ALA A 127 30.57 31.53 -23.17
C ALA A 127 31.17 30.40 -24.03
N ASP A 128 31.85 29.44 -23.39
CA ASP A 128 32.43 28.28 -24.07
C ASP A 128 31.32 27.33 -24.56
N PHE A 129 30.34 27.04 -23.71
CA PHE A 129 29.22 26.18 -24.07
C PHE A 129 28.47 26.70 -25.30
N PHE A 130 28.10 27.99 -25.32
CA PHE A 130 27.37 28.56 -26.45
C PHE A 130 28.23 28.77 -27.69
N ARG A 131 29.55 28.97 -27.55
CA ARG A 131 30.46 28.97 -28.70
C ARG A 131 30.45 27.59 -29.40
N ILE A 132 30.48 26.52 -28.61
CA ILE A 132 30.41 25.15 -29.11
C ILE A 132 29.02 24.85 -29.69
N ALA A 133 27.95 25.26 -29.01
CA ALA A 133 26.58 25.09 -29.52
C ALA A 133 26.36 25.80 -30.87
N ARG A 134 26.88 27.02 -31.06
CA ARG A 134 26.71 27.78 -32.33
C ARG A 134 27.38 27.14 -33.54
N ARG A 135 28.48 26.40 -33.36
CA ARG A 135 29.15 25.70 -34.47
C ARG A 135 28.48 24.37 -34.82
N ASN A 136 27.62 23.86 -33.94
CA ASN A 136 26.92 22.58 -34.11
C ASN A 136 25.39 22.81 -34.21
N PRO A 137 24.83 22.80 -35.42
CA PRO A 137 23.39 23.01 -35.64
C PRO A 137 22.51 22.00 -34.91
N ASP A 138 22.92 20.73 -34.83
CA ASP A 138 22.15 19.67 -34.17
C ASP A 138 22.06 19.89 -32.66
N LEU A 139 23.17 20.31 -32.03
CA LEU A 139 23.18 20.71 -30.63
C LEU A 139 22.32 21.96 -30.39
N SER A 140 22.35 22.93 -31.31
CA SER A 140 21.49 24.12 -31.22
C SER A 140 20.00 23.76 -31.32
N ILE A 141 19.62 22.87 -32.23
CA ILE A 141 18.24 22.38 -32.37
C ILE A 141 17.84 21.60 -31.10
N ALA A 142 18.69 20.73 -30.59
CA ALA A 142 18.42 19.98 -29.36
C ALA A 142 18.20 20.90 -28.14
N LEU A 143 18.93 22.01 -28.05
CA LEU A 143 18.72 23.04 -27.02
C LEU A 143 17.38 23.78 -27.20
N LEU A 144 16.97 24.07 -28.44
CA LEU A 144 15.67 24.67 -28.72
C LEU A 144 14.52 23.72 -28.35
N SER A 145 14.63 22.43 -28.70
CA SER A 145 13.67 21.41 -28.31
C SER A 145 13.57 21.28 -26.79
N LEU A 146 14.70 21.33 -26.07
CA LEU A 146 14.71 21.33 -24.60
C LEU A 146 13.90 22.50 -24.03
N LEU A 147 14.06 23.71 -24.57
CA LEU A 147 13.33 24.90 -24.10
C LEU A 147 11.83 24.82 -24.43
N ALA A 148 11.46 24.26 -25.58
CA ALA A 148 10.06 24.02 -25.95
C ALA A 148 9.40 23.01 -24.99
N ASP A 149 10.08 21.89 -24.71
CA ASP A 149 9.61 20.88 -23.74
C ASP A 149 9.44 21.47 -22.33
N GLN A 150 10.37 22.31 -21.89
CA GLN A 150 10.27 23.02 -20.61
C GLN A 150 9.06 23.96 -20.57
N HIS A 151 8.79 24.69 -21.65
CA HIS A 151 7.61 25.55 -21.75
C HIS A 151 6.29 24.76 -21.61
N ASP A 152 6.17 23.64 -22.32
CA ASP A 152 4.99 22.78 -22.25
C ASP A 152 4.81 22.13 -20.87
N ARG A 153 5.91 21.79 -20.19
CA ARG A 153 5.87 21.29 -18.80
C ARG A 153 5.35 22.37 -17.85
N LEU A 154 5.87 23.60 -17.95
CA LEU A 154 5.45 24.74 -17.14
C LEU A 154 3.96 25.06 -17.34
N ALA A 155 3.48 25.05 -18.59
CA ALA A 155 2.07 25.27 -18.90
C ALA A 155 1.17 24.20 -18.27
N ARG A 156 1.56 22.92 -18.34
CA ARG A 156 0.84 21.80 -17.69
C ARG A 156 0.86 21.90 -16.17
N GLN A 157 2.00 22.26 -15.58
CA GLN A 157 2.13 22.42 -14.13
C GLN A 157 1.27 23.57 -13.61
N TYR A 158 1.21 24.68 -14.34
CA TYR A 158 0.33 25.81 -14.03
C TYR A 158 -1.16 25.41 -14.07
N ALA A 159 -1.59 24.68 -15.11
CA ALA A 159 -2.97 24.16 -15.19
C ALA A 159 -3.32 23.20 -14.04
N ARG A 160 -2.34 22.43 -13.54
CA ARG A 160 -2.50 21.55 -12.37
C ARG A 160 -2.56 22.33 -11.06
N SER A 161 -1.70 23.34 -10.86
CA SER A 161 -1.60 24.05 -9.57
C SER A 161 -2.86 24.84 -9.19
N THR A 162 -3.65 25.28 -10.17
CA THR A 162 -4.92 26.00 -9.96
C THR A 162 -6.10 25.10 -9.59
N SER A 163 -5.94 23.78 -9.71
CA SER A 163 -7.06 22.83 -9.80
C SER A 163 -7.08 21.75 -8.70
N HIS A 164 -5.95 21.52 -8.02
CA HIS A 164 -5.77 20.40 -7.10
C HIS A 164 -5.63 20.86 -5.63
N SER A 165 -5.92 19.98 -4.68
CA SER A 165 -5.76 20.25 -3.24
C SER A 165 -4.28 20.36 -2.84
N LEU A 166 -4.01 20.83 -1.62
CA LEU A 166 -2.64 20.98 -1.09
C LEU A 166 -1.89 19.64 -1.04
N GLU A 167 -2.59 18.58 -0.66
CA GLU A 167 -2.07 17.21 -0.56
C GLU A 167 -1.71 16.64 -1.92
N VAL A 168 -2.56 16.86 -2.92
CA VAL A 168 -2.30 16.39 -4.28
C VAL A 168 -1.06 17.08 -4.85
N ARG A 169 -0.88 18.37 -4.56
CA ARG A 169 0.36 19.10 -4.91
C ARG A 169 1.58 18.54 -4.19
N LEU A 170 1.45 18.20 -2.91
CA LEU A 170 2.53 17.56 -2.15
C LEU A 170 2.83 16.15 -2.70
N ALA A 171 1.81 15.35 -3.01
CA ALA A 171 1.96 13.99 -3.54
C ALA A 171 2.65 14.02 -4.90
N ALA A 172 2.22 14.94 -5.78
CA ALA A 172 2.85 15.18 -7.07
C ALA A 172 4.32 15.58 -6.92
N PHE A 173 4.64 16.49 -5.99
CA PHE A 173 6.03 16.87 -5.71
C PHE A 173 6.87 15.67 -5.27
N PHE A 174 6.41 14.89 -4.30
CA PHE A 174 7.19 13.74 -3.80
C PHE A 174 7.30 12.62 -4.84
N ALA A 175 6.27 12.40 -5.65
CA ALA A 175 6.31 11.46 -6.78
C ALA A 175 7.32 11.91 -7.84
N GLU A 176 7.33 13.20 -8.21
CA GLU A 176 8.28 13.76 -9.17
C GLU A 176 9.72 13.68 -8.66
N VAL A 177 9.98 14.01 -7.38
CA VAL A 177 11.32 13.85 -6.79
C VAL A 177 11.74 12.38 -6.80
N ALA A 178 10.84 11.46 -6.47
CA ALA A 178 11.13 10.03 -6.48
C ALA A 178 11.50 9.54 -7.88
N ASP A 179 10.72 9.91 -8.90
CA ASP A 179 10.96 9.58 -10.31
C ASP A 179 12.30 10.16 -10.81
N LEU A 180 12.62 11.41 -10.47
CA LEU A 180 13.90 12.03 -10.85
C LEU A 180 15.12 11.39 -10.17
N ILE A 181 14.98 10.83 -8.96
CA ILE A 181 16.08 10.16 -8.23
C ILE A 181 16.25 8.71 -8.68
N ALA A 182 15.15 8.01 -8.87
CA ALA A 182 15.08 6.62 -9.25
C ALA A 182 14.22 6.48 -10.52
N PRO A 183 14.73 6.91 -11.70
CA PRO A 183 13.96 6.89 -12.95
C PRO A 183 13.64 5.48 -13.45
N ASP A 184 14.14 4.44 -12.77
CA ASP A 184 13.62 3.09 -12.86
C ASP A 184 12.22 3.04 -12.23
N ASP A 185 11.22 3.58 -12.94
CA ASP A 185 9.78 3.69 -12.63
C ASP A 185 9.09 2.39 -12.14
N TRP A 186 9.76 1.25 -12.22
CA TRP A 186 9.27 -0.02 -11.71
C TRP A 186 9.66 -0.28 -10.25
N ASN A 187 10.71 0.38 -9.74
CA ASN A 187 11.15 0.22 -8.37
C ASN A 187 10.22 1.03 -7.44
N PRO A 188 9.45 0.39 -6.56
CA PRO A 188 8.46 1.08 -5.72
C PRO A 188 9.09 1.99 -4.66
N SER A 189 10.41 1.91 -4.46
CA SER A 189 11.13 2.62 -3.39
C SER A 189 12.15 3.61 -3.93
N ALA A 190 12.18 4.80 -3.32
CA ALA A 190 13.15 5.85 -3.65
C ALA A 190 13.64 6.55 -2.38
N ASN A 191 14.96 6.62 -2.19
CA ASN A 191 15.54 7.35 -1.06
C ASN A 191 15.76 8.81 -1.47
N LEU A 192 14.90 9.70 -0.96
CA LEU A 192 14.97 11.13 -1.28
C LEU A 192 16.04 11.86 -0.45
N GLY A 193 16.61 11.20 0.57
CA GLY A 193 17.52 11.83 1.51
C GLY A 193 16.81 12.89 2.36
N LYS A 194 17.57 13.86 2.86
CA LYS A 194 17.00 14.93 3.70
C LYS A 194 16.34 16.00 2.84
N LEU A 195 15.04 16.19 3.02
CA LEU A 195 14.29 17.29 2.42
C LEU A 195 13.81 18.23 3.52
N SER A 196 14.12 19.52 3.38
CA SER A 196 13.70 20.58 4.30
C SER A 196 12.20 20.81 4.18
N GLN A 197 11.42 20.49 5.22
CA GLN A 197 9.96 20.67 5.19
C GLN A 197 9.56 22.15 5.10
N SER A 198 10.38 23.08 5.61
CA SER A 198 10.17 24.51 5.39
C SER A 198 10.43 24.92 3.95
N SER A 199 11.44 24.34 3.29
CA SER A 199 11.70 24.60 1.88
C SER A 199 10.57 24.05 1.00
N VAL A 200 10.12 22.82 1.27
CA VAL A 200 8.97 22.20 0.57
C VAL A 200 7.69 23.00 0.79
N ALA A 201 7.46 23.50 2.01
CA ALA A 201 6.31 24.34 2.34
C ALA A 201 6.30 25.64 1.52
N SER A 202 7.42 26.35 1.51
CA SER A 202 7.60 27.59 0.72
C SER A 202 7.43 27.32 -0.78
N MET A 203 8.08 26.27 -1.30
CA MET A 203 8.01 25.82 -2.70
C MET A 203 6.59 25.59 -3.21
N LEU A 204 5.72 25.04 -2.36
CA LEU A 204 4.35 24.65 -2.71
C LEU A 204 3.30 25.67 -2.26
N GLY A 205 3.72 26.75 -1.57
CA GLY A 205 2.79 27.74 -1.00
C GLY A 205 1.83 27.12 0.02
N VAL A 206 2.35 26.27 0.91
CA VAL A 206 1.61 25.62 2.00
C VAL A 206 2.30 25.87 3.33
N SER A 207 1.59 25.69 4.45
CA SER A 207 2.24 25.84 5.76
C SER A 207 3.17 24.65 6.05
N ARG A 208 4.26 24.91 6.79
CA ARG A 208 5.15 23.86 7.30
C ARG A 208 4.41 22.82 8.14
N GLU A 209 3.40 23.28 8.89
CA GLU A 209 2.53 22.43 9.70
C GLU A 209 1.74 21.47 8.82
N HIS A 210 1.21 21.94 7.68
CA HIS A 210 0.52 21.10 6.72
C HIS A 210 1.46 20.05 6.10
N VAL A 211 2.68 20.42 5.67
CA VAL A 211 3.67 19.45 5.16
C VAL A 211 3.98 18.37 6.20
N ASN A 212 4.31 18.78 7.43
CA ASN A 212 4.60 17.83 8.51
C ASN A 212 3.39 16.93 8.82
N ARG A 213 2.17 17.48 8.75
CA ARG A 213 0.93 16.73 8.93
C ARG A 213 0.81 15.66 7.84
N THR A 214 0.88 16.04 6.57
CA THR A 214 0.72 15.09 5.47
C THR A 214 1.82 14.02 5.47
N LEU A 215 3.08 14.40 5.68
CA LEU A 215 4.18 13.44 5.75
C LEU A 215 4.00 12.41 6.89
N ALA A 216 3.50 12.84 8.04
CA ALA A 216 3.29 11.92 9.14
C ALA A 216 2.03 11.05 8.96
N ILE A 217 1.09 11.40 8.06
CA ILE A 217 0.00 10.52 7.63
C ILE A 217 0.54 9.48 6.65
N TRP A 218 1.34 9.90 5.68
CA TRP A 218 2.02 9.02 4.73
C TRP A 218 2.98 8.05 5.40
N GLU A 219 3.69 8.49 6.44
CA GLU A 219 4.59 7.64 7.20
C GLU A 219 3.85 6.51 7.91
N ARG A 220 2.77 6.85 8.62
CA ARG A 220 2.00 5.83 9.34
C ARG A 220 1.27 4.90 8.38
N SER A 221 0.81 5.42 7.23
CA SER A 221 0.15 4.63 6.19
C SER A 221 1.10 3.84 5.28
N GLY A 222 2.42 3.88 5.56
CA GLY A 222 3.44 3.09 4.87
C GLY A 222 3.80 3.58 3.46
N ILE A 223 3.43 4.83 3.12
CA ILE A 223 3.77 5.45 1.83
C ILE A 223 5.21 5.95 1.83
N ILE A 224 5.63 6.56 2.94
CA ILE A 224 7.00 7.02 3.17
C ILE A 224 7.51 6.51 4.51
N PHE A 225 8.78 6.77 4.80
CA PHE A 225 9.37 6.60 6.12
C PHE A 225 10.44 7.65 6.35
N GLN A 226 10.46 8.22 7.55
CA GLN A 226 11.45 9.20 7.95
C GLN A 226 12.33 8.62 9.05
N ASN A 227 13.59 8.36 8.71
CA ASN A 227 14.52 7.80 9.69
C ASN A 227 14.92 8.86 10.75
N LYS A 228 15.64 8.44 11.81
CA LYS A 228 16.12 9.34 12.88
C LYS A 228 16.97 10.52 12.35
N LYS A 229 17.60 10.39 11.18
CA LYS A 229 18.42 11.44 10.56
C LYS A 229 17.59 12.48 9.79
N GLY A 230 16.28 12.26 9.63
CA GLY A 230 15.38 13.10 8.84
C GLY A 230 15.43 12.82 7.34
N GLU A 231 15.96 11.67 6.93
CA GLU A 231 15.94 11.23 5.54
C GLU A 231 14.59 10.61 5.22
N ILE A 232 14.02 10.98 4.07
CA ILE A 232 12.73 10.51 3.59
C ILE A 232 12.96 9.38 2.58
N LEU A 233 12.50 8.18 2.93
CA LEU A 233 12.40 7.04 2.04
C LEU A 233 10.96 6.93 1.55
N VAL A 234 10.74 7.09 0.24
CA VAL A 234 9.49 6.68 -0.39
C VAL A 234 9.47 5.16 -0.42
N GLN A 235 8.42 4.58 0.16
CA GLN A 235 8.23 3.14 0.25
C GLN A 235 7.24 2.61 -0.78
N ASN A 236 6.35 3.47 -1.25
CA ASN A 236 5.37 3.15 -2.27
C ASN A 236 5.13 4.36 -3.20
N ALA A 237 6.02 4.53 -4.17
CA ALA A 237 5.95 5.63 -5.16
C ALA A 237 4.61 5.63 -5.93
N ARG A 238 4.09 4.45 -6.27
CA ARG A 238 2.79 4.28 -6.93
C ARG A 238 1.62 4.84 -6.15
N ARG A 239 1.66 4.72 -4.81
CA ARG A 239 0.61 5.29 -3.98
C ARG A 239 0.70 6.82 -3.97
N LEU A 240 1.90 7.41 -4.03
CA LEU A 240 2.07 8.85 -4.23
C LEU A 240 1.56 9.30 -5.60
N GLU A 241 1.85 8.55 -6.66
CA GLU A 241 1.35 8.84 -8.02
C GLU A 241 -0.18 8.83 -8.07
N ARG A 242 -0.83 7.81 -7.51
CA ARG A 242 -2.29 7.76 -7.45
C ARG A 242 -2.89 8.88 -6.62
N LEU A 243 -2.25 9.27 -5.51
CA LEU A 243 -2.65 10.45 -4.75
C LEU A 243 -2.49 11.72 -5.59
N ALA A 244 -1.45 11.82 -6.40
CA ALA A 244 -1.21 12.94 -7.31
C ALA A 244 -2.20 13.00 -8.49
N GLU A 245 -2.73 11.85 -8.93
CA GLU A 245 -3.69 11.74 -10.03
C GLU A 245 -5.16 11.87 -9.60
N SER A 246 -5.43 11.74 -8.30
CA SER A 246 -6.79 11.85 -7.77
C SER A 246 -7.39 13.24 -8.01
N LYS A 247 -8.52 13.30 -8.73
CA LYS A 247 -9.36 14.49 -8.77
C LYS A 247 -10.18 14.52 -7.48
N PRO A 248 -10.09 15.56 -6.64
CA PRO A 248 -11.12 15.78 -5.64
C PRO A 248 -12.42 16.09 -6.38
N GLU A 249 -13.43 15.21 -6.27
CA GLU A 249 -14.79 15.60 -6.62
C GLU A 249 -15.17 16.79 -5.73
N ARG A 250 -15.54 17.91 -6.35
CA ARG A 250 -15.96 19.11 -5.63
C ARG A 250 -17.33 18.84 -4.98
N ALA A 251 -17.32 18.36 -3.75
CA ALA A 251 -18.41 18.60 -2.82
C ALA A 251 -18.21 20.01 -2.24
N SER A 252 -19.25 20.83 -2.33
CA SER A 252 -19.30 22.20 -1.82
C SER A 252 -18.97 22.24 -0.33
N GLY A 253 -17.75 22.70 0.00
CA GLY A 253 -17.29 22.87 1.37
C GLY A 253 -15.78 23.10 1.40
N ASP A 254 -15.41 24.37 1.52
CA ASP A 254 -14.03 24.87 1.60
C ASP A 254 -13.23 24.21 2.75
N ARG A 255 -12.54 23.09 2.49
CA ARG A 255 -11.38 22.63 3.27
C ARG A 255 -10.42 21.83 2.40
N SER A 256 -9.29 22.46 2.06
CA SER A 256 -8.17 21.87 1.32
C SER A 256 -7.35 20.81 2.08
N ASP A 257 -7.93 20.20 3.13
CA ASP A 257 -7.31 19.33 4.14
C ASP A 257 -8.11 18.01 4.36
N ASP A 258 -9.01 17.64 3.43
CA ASP A 258 -9.98 16.57 3.64
C ASP A 258 -9.47 15.19 3.17
N TRP A 259 -8.98 14.36 4.11
CA TRP A 259 -8.61 12.96 3.85
C TRP A 259 -9.83 12.02 3.77
N LEU A 260 -11.04 12.52 4.01
CA LEU A 260 -12.24 11.68 3.99
C LEU A 260 -12.41 10.98 2.65
N TRP A 261 -12.09 11.63 1.52
CA TRP A 261 -12.21 10.99 0.22
C TRP A 261 -11.29 9.77 0.07
N GLU A 262 -10.04 9.80 0.59
CA GLU A 262 -9.13 8.65 0.49
C GLU A 262 -9.57 7.54 1.46
N ILE A 263 -10.01 7.91 2.66
CA ILE A 263 -10.58 6.97 3.62
C ILE A 263 -11.79 6.26 3.00
N ASP A 264 -12.73 7.04 2.44
CA ASP A 264 -13.95 6.54 1.83
C ASP A 264 -13.62 5.73 0.55
N ALA A 265 -12.64 6.13 -0.25
CA ALA A 265 -12.15 5.36 -1.40
C ALA A 265 -11.52 4.00 -1.00
N HIS A 266 -10.82 3.93 0.13
CA HIS A 266 -10.34 2.66 0.69
C HIS A 266 -11.50 1.81 1.22
N LEU A 267 -12.47 2.41 1.91
CA LEU A 267 -13.68 1.74 2.38
C LEU A 267 -14.51 1.18 1.22
N ASP A 268 -14.57 1.90 0.11
CA ASP A 268 -15.25 1.52 -1.13
C ASP A 268 -14.54 0.40 -1.86
N ARG A 269 -13.21 0.36 -1.83
CA ARG A 269 -12.43 -0.78 -2.33
C ARG A 269 -12.43 -1.98 -1.39
N GLY A 270 -12.99 -1.85 -0.18
CA GLY A 270 -12.93 -2.89 0.85
C GLY A 270 -11.56 -3.04 1.52
N LEU A 271 -10.64 -2.10 1.29
CA LEU A 271 -9.31 -2.02 1.90
C LEU A 271 -9.41 -1.45 3.33
N ASN A 272 -10.18 -2.12 4.19
CA ASN A 272 -10.58 -1.60 5.49
C ASN A 272 -9.39 -1.32 6.42
N GLN A 273 -8.28 -2.06 6.27
CA GLN A 273 -7.04 -1.82 7.02
C GLN A 273 -6.41 -0.47 6.69
N ALA A 274 -6.29 -0.15 5.40
CA ALA A 274 -5.76 1.14 4.95
C ALA A 274 -6.70 2.29 5.36
N ALA A 275 -8.01 2.09 5.23
CA ALA A 275 -9.01 3.05 5.67
C ALA A 275 -8.93 3.34 7.18
N ALA A 276 -8.90 2.30 8.02
CA ALA A 276 -8.86 2.48 9.47
C ALA A 276 -7.58 3.14 9.92
N HIS A 277 -6.47 2.80 9.29
CA HIS A 277 -5.20 3.45 9.55
C HIS A 277 -5.30 4.97 9.34
N LEU A 278 -5.72 5.36 8.14
CA LEU A 278 -5.85 6.77 7.76
C LEU A 278 -6.88 7.50 8.62
N ALA A 279 -7.99 6.83 8.95
CA ALA A 279 -9.07 7.39 9.75
C ALA A 279 -8.68 7.58 11.22
N LEU A 280 -8.07 6.58 11.87
CA LEU A 280 -7.57 6.68 13.25
C LEU A 280 -6.53 7.79 13.37
N GLU A 281 -5.68 7.95 12.35
CA GLU A 281 -4.70 9.01 12.33
C GLU A 281 -5.32 10.38 12.22
N SER A 282 -6.25 10.53 11.27
CA SER A 282 -6.98 11.77 11.06
C SER A 282 -7.80 12.15 12.29
N ALA A 283 -8.42 11.17 12.95
CA ALA A 283 -9.15 11.33 14.22
C ALA A 283 -8.24 11.77 15.36
N ARG A 284 -7.04 11.17 15.52
CA ARG A 284 -6.07 11.56 16.56
C ARG A 284 -5.61 13.00 16.39
N ARG A 285 -5.43 13.47 15.15
CA ARG A 285 -4.92 14.81 14.84
C ARG A 285 -5.99 15.88 14.81
N SER A 286 -7.21 15.50 14.43
CA SER A 286 -8.38 16.36 14.38
C SER A 286 -9.46 15.84 15.33
N PRO A 287 -9.21 15.79 16.65
CA PRO A 287 -10.08 15.12 17.63
C PRO A 287 -11.46 15.76 17.79
N LYS A 288 -11.69 16.93 17.19
CA LYS A 288 -12.96 17.65 17.17
C LYS A 288 -13.76 17.42 15.88
N ASP A 289 -13.15 16.88 14.81
CA ASP A 289 -13.85 16.61 13.56
C ASP A 289 -14.52 15.23 13.64
N MET A 290 -15.84 15.27 13.85
CA MET A 290 -16.65 14.07 14.06
C MET A 290 -16.68 13.16 12.83
N ARG A 291 -16.39 13.68 11.63
CA ARG A 291 -16.34 12.88 10.40
C ARG A 291 -15.18 11.88 10.46
N TYR A 292 -13.98 12.32 10.84
CA TYR A 292 -12.85 11.41 11.01
C TYR A 292 -13.07 10.42 12.15
N MET A 293 -13.69 10.86 13.25
CA MET A 293 -14.06 9.97 14.35
C MET A 293 -15.04 8.88 13.90
N HIS A 294 -16.06 9.25 13.12
CA HIS A 294 -17.01 8.32 12.51
C HIS A 294 -16.28 7.29 11.65
N ARG A 295 -15.46 7.75 10.69
CA ARG A 295 -14.73 6.86 9.77
C ARG A 295 -13.74 5.96 10.51
N ALA A 296 -13.13 6.43 11.61
CA ALA A 296 -12.26 5.62 12.44
C ALA A 296 -13.03 4.46 13.07
N VAL A 297 -14.17 4.74 13.73
CA VAL A 297 -15.04 3.70 14.31
C VAL A 297 -15.54 2.74 13.22
N LEU A 298 -16.02 3.26 12.10
CA LEU A 298 -16.56 2.46 11.00
C LEU A 298 -15.51 1.53 10.39
N ALA A 299 -14.32 2.05 10.07
CA ALA A 299 -13.26 1.27 9.44
C ALA A 299 -12.71 0.20 10.39
N THR A 300 -12.50 0.54 11.67
CA THR A 300 -12.13 -0.42 12.72
C THR A 300 -13.19 -1.51 12.86
N ALA A 301 -14.48 -1.16 12.87
CA ALA A 301 -15.56 -2.15 12.91
C ALA A 301 -15.58 -3.07 11.66
N ARG A 302 -15.35 -2.52 10.46
CA ARG A 302 -15.32 -3.29 9.21
C ARG A 302 -14.13 -4.24 9.12
N MET A 303 -13.03 -3.96 9.82
CA MET A 303 -11.92 -4.89 9.99
C MET A 303 -12.23 -6.08 10.93
N GLY A 304 -13.37 -6.05 11.62
CA GLY A 304 -13.75 -7.03 12.63
C GLY A 304 -13.35 -6.64 14.05
N ALA A 305 -12.77 -5.45 14.24
CA ALA A 305 -12.25 -5.00 15.52
C ALA A 305 -13.33 -4.36 16.42
N ILE A 306 -14.34 -5.15 16.78
CA ILE A 306 -15.62 -4.63 17.30
C ILE A 306 -15.44 -4.02 18.70
N SER A 307 -14.68 -4.67 19.58
CA SER A 307 -14.43 -4.20 20.95
C SER A 307 -13.69 -2.86 20.96
N GLU A 308 -12.72 -2.71 20.06
CA GLU A 308 -11.91 -1.50 19.92
C GLU A 308 -12.72 -0.36 19.30
N ALA A 309 -13.55 -0.66 18.30
CA ALA A 309 -14.50 0.29 17.74
C ALA A 309 -15.51 0.80 18.79
N LEU A 310 -16.00 -0.08 19.67
CA LEU A 310 -16.86 0.31 20.81
C LEU A 310 -16.11 1.21 21.80
N ALA A 311 -14.88 0.85 22.16
CA ALA A 311 -14.05 1.67 23.06
C ALA A 311 -13.78 3.07 22.48
N LEU A 312 -13.53 3.17 21.16
CA LEU A 312 -13.38 4.45 20.46
C LEU A 312 -14.67 5.27 20.50
N LEU A 313 -15.82 4.63 20.23
CA LEU A 313 -17.13 5.28 20.28
C LEU A 313 -17.44 5.83 21.68
N ASP A 314 -17.18 5.03 22.73
CA ASP A 314 -17.42 5.40 24.13
C ASP A 314 -16.49 6.53 24.59
N LYS A 315 -15.19 6.42 24.28
CA LYS A 315 -14.16 7.41 24.63
C LYS A 315 -14.52 8.80 24.10
N HIS A 316 -15.03 8.86 22.86
CA HIS A 316 -15.38 10.12 22.21
C HIS A 316 -16.87 10.49 22.35
N LYS A 317 -17.66 9.68 23.07
CA LYS A 317 -19.09 9.92 23.33
C LYS A 317 -19.91 10.17 22.05
N LEU A 318 -19.57 9.46 20.97
CA LEU A 318 -20.23 9.61 19.66
C LEU A 318 -21.66 9.06 19.68
N GLY A 319 -22.53 9.58 18.82
CA GLY A 319 -23.89 9.05 18.61
C GLY A 319 -24.90 9.36 19.71
N ARG A 320 -24.67 10.41 20.53
CA ARG A 320 -25.63 10.88 21.54
C ARG A 320 -26.75 11.73 20.96
N ASP A 321 -26.48 12.47 19.90
CA ASP A 321 -27.47 13.22 19.17
C ASP A 321 -28.12 12.30 18.14
N LEU A 322 -29.41 12.04 18.30
CA LEU A 322 -30.17 11.16 17.40
C LEU A 322 -30.53 11.83 16.07
N SER A 323 -30.32 13.14 15.93
CA SER A 323 -30.54 13.85 14.66
C SER A 323 -29.41 13.63 13.65
N ASP A 324 -28.21 13.26 14.11
CA ASP A 324 -27.10 12.81 13.26
C ASP A 324 -27.20 11.29 13.10
N GLU A 325 -27.86 10.87 12.02
CA GLU A 325 -28.16 9.47 11.75
C GLU A 325 -26.88 8.62 11.60
N GLU A 326 -25.85 9.11 10.90
CA GLU A 326 -24.59 8.41 10.69
C GLU A 326 -23.93 8.07 12.04
N LEU A 327 -23.82 9.04 12.94
CA LEU A 327 -23.22 8.84 14.25
C LEU A 327 -24.11 8.00 15.18
N ALA A 328 -25.41 8.27 15.22
CA ALA A 328 -26.35 7.58 16.11
C ALA A 328 -26.44 6.08 15.80
N CYS A 329 -26.26 5.70 14.53
CA CYS A 329 -26.31 4.31 14.10
C CYS A 329 -25.04 3.49 14.36
N LEU A 330 -23.91 4.10 14.74
CA LEU A 330 -22.67 3.36 15.00
C LEU A 330 -22.80 2.39 16.18
N ARG A 331 -23.39 2.82 17.31
CA ARG A 331 -23.57 1.94 18.47
C ARG A 331 -24.46 0.73 18.18
N PRO A 332 -25.69 0.87 17.65
CA PRO A 332 -26.53 -0.28 17.35
C PRO A 332 -25.90 -1.21 16.31
N ARG A 333 -25.13 -0.68 15.34
CA ARG A 333 -24.31 -1.50 14.42
C ARG A 333 -23.32 -2.37 15.17
N LEU A 334 -22.53 -1.79 16.07
CA LEU A 334 -21.52 -2.50 16.84
C LEU A 334 -22.13 -3.54 17.79
N LEU A 335 -23.26 -3.24 18.42
CA LEU A 335 -24.01 -4.20 19.24
C LEU A 335 -24.47 -5.40 18.42
N ARG A 336 -24.95 -5.18 17.19
CA ARG A 336 -25.29 -6.26 16.26
C ARG A 336 -24.06 -7.07 15.90
N ASP A 337 -22.95 -6.43 15.53
CA ASP A 337 -21.71 -7.13 15.20
C ASP A 337 -21.22 -7.99 16.38
N LEU A 338 -21.29 -7.45 17.60
CA LEU A 338 -20.89 -8.14 18.83
C LEU A 338 -21.83 -9.31 19.19
N ALA A 339 -23.10 -9.26 18.76
CA ALA A 339 -24.01 -10.40 18.92
C ALA A 339 -23.57 -11.63 18.10
N PHE A 340 -22.78 -11.43 17.05
CA PHE A 340 -22.19 -12.50 16.23
C PHE A 340 -20.70 -12.74 16.52
N ALA A 341 -20.15 -12.19 17.61
CA ALA A 341 -18.73 -12.34 17.94
C ALA A 341 -18.36 -13.76 18.38
N ASP A 342 -19.28 -14.48 19.05
CA ASP A 342 -19.07 -15.89 19.39
C ASP A 342 -19.26 -16.76 18.14
N ARG A 343 -18.14 -17.27 17.60
CA ARG A 343 -18.11 -18.10 16.38
C ARG A 343 -18.66 -19.52 16.59
N LYS A 344 -18.79 -19.98 17.84
CA LYS A 344 -19.24 -21.35 18.16
C LYS A 344 -20.66 -21.37 18.75
N GLY A 345 -21.20 -20.21 19.11
CA GLY A 345 -22.54 -20.03 19.69
C GLY A 345 -23.60 -19.55 18.70
N GLN A 346 -24.87 -19.67 19.11
CA GLN A 346 -25.96 -18.92 18.48
C GLN A 346 -25.76 -17.42 18.75
N PRO A 347 -26.20 -16.54 17.85
CA PRO A 347 -26.06 -15.10 18.08
C PRO A 347 -26.80 -14.67 19.35
N ASP A 348 -26.23 -13.71 20.08
CA ASP A 348 -26.84 -13.20 21.32
C ASP A 348 -28.14 -12.44 21.02
N SER A 349 -29.27 -13.12 21.19
CA SER A 349 -30.60 -12.58 20.95
C SER A 349 -30.91 -11.32 21.76
N LYS A 350 -30.35 -11.17 22.97
CA LYS A 350 -30.58 -9.96 23.79
C LYS A 350 -29.86 -8.76 23.17
N ARG A 351 -28.63 -8.94 22.70
CA ARG A 351 -27.88 -7.88 21.99
C ARG A 351 -28.52 -7.54 20.65
N LEU A 352 -29.03 -8.53 19.92
CA LEU A 352 -29.79 -8.31 18.67
C LEU A 352 -31.04 -7.44 18.93
N LEU A 353 -31.82 -7.78 19.97
CA LEU A 353 -33.01 -7.01 20.32
C LEU A 353 -32.67 -5.60 20.79
N LEU A 354 -31.59 -5.43 21.55
CA LEU A 354 -31.11 -4.10 21.96
C LEU A 354 -30.71 -3.26 20.75
N SER A 355 -29.93 -3.83 19.83
CA SER A 355 -29.56 -3.19 18.56
C SER A 355 -30.79 -2.76 17.76
N ALA A 356 -31.79 -3.65 17.61
CA ALA A 356 -33.02 -3.38 16.89
C ALA A 356 -33.80 -2.19 17.48
N ARG A 357 -33.93 -2.13 18.81
CA ARG A 357 -34.61 -1.04 19.53
C ARG A 357 -33.87 0.29 19.41
N GLU A 358 -32.55 0.28 19.46
CA GLU A 358 -31.76 1.49 19.30
C GLU A 358 -31.86 2.04 17.87
N TYR A 359 -31.83 1.18 16.83
CA TYR A 359 -32.14 1.59 15.47
C TYR A 359 -33.56 2.12 15.30
N GLU A 360 -34.56 1.47 15.92
CA GLU A 360 -35.96 1.93 15.86
C GLU A 360 -36.12 3.33 16.45
N LYS A 361 -35.45 3.64 17.58
CA LYS A 361 -35.46 5.00 18.15
C LYS A 361 -34.89 6.06 17.20
N VAL A 362 -33.80 5.73 16.49
CA VAL A 362 -33.24 6.64 15.47
C VAL A 362 -34.24 6.80 14.34
N PHE A 363 -34.84 5.72 13.85
CA PHE A 363 -35.85 5.77 12.79
C PHE A 363 -37.09 6.60 13.17
N GLU A 364 -37.63 6.42 14.37
CA GLU A 364 -38.75 7.22 14.89
C GLU A 364 -38.41 8.72 14.95
N LYS A 365 -37.13 9.06 15.13
CA LYS A 365 -36.64 10.43 15.23
C LYS A 365 -36.35 11.07 13.88
N THR A 366 -35.70 10.35 12.97
CA THR A 366 -35.19 10.89 11.70
C THR A 366 -36.08 10.57 10.51
N GLY A 367 -36.82 9.46 10.55
CA GLY A 367 -37.52 8.92 9.40
C GLY A 367 -36.59 8.30 8.33
N GLY A 368 -35.29 8.19 8.58
CA GLY A 368 -34.33 7.70 7.59
C GLY A 368 -34.50 6.20 7.28
N PHE A 369 -34.29 5.82 6.02
CA PHE A 369 -34.48 4.42 5.62
C PHE A 369 -33.40 3.49 6.21
N TYR A 370 -32.18 3.99 6.42
CA TYR A 370 -31.07 3.20 6.95
C TYR A 370 -31.34 2.68 8.38
N PRO A 371 -31.70 3.50 9.38
CA PRO A 371 -32.05 2.99 10.70
C PRO A 371 -33.32 2.13 10.64
N GLY A 372 -34.30 2.47 9.81
CA GLY A 372 -35.54 1.70 9.66
C GLY A 372 -35.31 0.26 9.19
N VAL A 373 -34.54 0.06 8.09
CA VAL A 373 -34.24 -1.28 7.59
C VAL A 373 -33.39 -2.08 8.56
N ASN A 374 -32.44 -1.42 9.25
CA ASN A 374 -31.59 -2.08 10.23
C ASN A 374 -32.37 -2.47 11.50
N ALA A 375 -33.38 -1.70 11.91
CA ALA A 375 -34.32 -2.10 12.95
C ALA A 375 -35.14 -3.31 12.52
N ALA A 376 -35.72 -3.29 11.31
CA ALA A 376 -36.46 -4.42 10.75
C ALA A 376 -35.62 -5.71 10.70
N ALA A 377 -34.38 -5.60 10.20
CA ALA A 377 -33.40 -6.69 10.17
C ALA A 377 -33.09 -7.19 11.59
N GLY A 378 -32.87 -6.29 12.55
CA GLY A 378 -32.62 -6.65 13.95
C GLY A 378 -33.77 -7.44 14.59
N TYR A 379 -35.01 -7.02 14.37
CA TYR A 379 -36.20 -7.77 14.84
C TYR A 379 -36.34 -9.13 14.15
N ALA A 380 -36.03 -9.22 12.84
CA ALA A 380 -36.03 -10.49 12.12
C ALA A 380 -34.98 -11.47 12.67
N LEU A 381 -33.79 -10.98 13.02
CA LEU A 381 -32.72 -11.76 13.65
C LEU A 381 -33.09 -12.19 15.08
N ALA A 382 -33.79 -11.34 15.82
CA ALA A 382 -34.28 -11.65 17.17
C ALA A 382 -35.52 -12.57 17.18
N GLY A 383 -36.10 -12.88 16.02
CA GLY A 383 -37.26 -13.77 15.86
C GLY A 383 -38.63 -13.09 15.85
N ASP A 384 -38.71 -11.76 16.01
CA ASP A 384 -39.95 -10.99 15.95
C ASP A 384 -40.32 -10.66 14.50
N ARG A 385 -40.88 -11.65 13.80
CA ARG A 385 -41.27 -11.54 12.38
C ARG A 385 -42.35 -10.49 12.14
N HIS A 386 -43.26 -10.29 13.09
CA HIS A 386 -44.37 -9.34 12.92
C HIS A 386 -43.84 -7.91 12.91
N LYS A 387 -43.05 -7.54 13.93
CA LYS A 387 -42.45 -6.21 14.02
C LYS A 387 -41.47 -5.94 12.88
N ALA A 388 -40.67 -6.94 12.51
CA ALA A 388 -39.75 -6.86 11.37
C ALA A 388 -40.47 -6.52 10.06
N ARG A 389 -41.56 -7.23 9.75
CA ARG A 389 -42.36 -6.98 8.53
C ARG A 389 -43.05 -5.62 8.54
N ALA A 390 -43.56 -5.18 9.69
CA ALA A 390 -44.22 -3.88 9.80
C ALA A 390 -43.24 -2.73 9.52
N LEU A 391 -42.02 -2.79 10.08
CA LEU A 391 -40.97 -1.79 9.84
C LEU A 391 -40.46 -1.85 8.40
N ALA A 392 -40.21 -3.05 7.86
CA ALA A 392 -39.80 -3.22 6.46
C ALA A 392 -40.82 -2.61 5.49
N ALA A 393 -42.12 -2.84 5.71
CA ALA A 393 -43.19 -2.27 4.90
C ALA A 393 -43.24 -0.73 4.99
N ALA A 394 -43.02 -0.15 6.17
CA ALA A 394 -42.96 1.30 6.35
C ALA A 394 -41.78 1.91 5.55
N VAL A 395 -40.60 1.30 5.61
CA VAL A 395 -39.42 1.74 4.85
C VAL A 395 -39.61 1.55 3.34
N SER A 396 -40.18 0.43 2.90
CA SER A 396 -40.54 0.20 1.50
C SER A 396 -41.44 1.32 0.95
N GLN A 397 -42.44 1.76 1.73
CA GLN A 397 -43.34 2.84 1.33
C GLN A 397 -42.61 4.18 1.23
N LEU A 398 -41.72 4.49 2.18
CA LEU A 398 -40.91 5.71 2.17
C LEU A 398 -40.05 5.79 0.91
N LEU A 399 -39.34 4.72 0.56
CA LEU A 399 -38.47 4.66 -0.62
C LEU A 399 -39.23 4.76 -1.96
N THR A 400 -40.49 4.34 -1.98
CA THR A 400 -41.34 4.36 -3.18
C THR A 400 -41.97 5.73 -3.44
N ARG A 401 -42.24 6.52 -2.39
CA ARG A 401 -42.87 7.85 -2.52
C ARG A 401 -41.93 8.92 -3.08
N GLY A 402 -40.62 8.69 -3.08
CA GLY A 402 -39.63 9.61 -3.64
C GLY A 402 -39.27 10.78 -2.71
N ASP A 403 -39.72 10.76 -1.45
CA ASP A 403 -39.42 11.79 -0.44
C ASP A 403 -37.96 11.74 0.08
N ALA A 404 -37.14 10.83 -0.44
CA ALA A 404 -35.72 10.69 -0.10
C ALA A 404 -34.87 11.51 -1.10
N GLU A 405 -34.64 12.79 -0.81
CA GLU A 405 -33.67 13.60 -1.57
C GLU A 405 -32.22 13.11 -1.34
N ALA A 406 -31.43 13.08 -2.41
CA ALA A 406 -29.97 13.09 -2.45
C ALA A 406 -29.19 11.95 -1.72
N GLU A 407 -29.67 10.71 -1.74
CA GLU A 407 -28.88 9.54 -1.30
C GLU A 407 -28.42 8.62 -2.43
N SER A 408 -27.31 7.90 -2.19
CA SER A 408 -26.70 6.88 -3.07
C SER A 408 -27.74 5.93 -3.68
N ASP A 409 -27.75 5.80 -5.02
CA ASP A 409 -28.67 4.92 -5.75
C ASP A 409 -28.48 3.45 -5.32
N TYR A 410 -27.23 3.03 -5.09
CA TYR A 410 -26.92 1.72 -4.52
C TYR A 410 -27.64 1.46 -3.18
N TRP A 411 -27.51 2.38 -2.20
CA TRP A 411 -28.09 2.18 -0.87
C TRP A 411 -29.62 2.21 -0.90
N ARG A 412 -30.21 3.04 -1.75
CA ARG A 412 -31.66 3.07 -1.96
C ARG A 412 -32.18 1.71 -2.43
N ARG A 413 -31.55 1.14 -3.47
CA ARG A 413 -31.96 -0.15 -4.06
C ARG A 413 -31.73 -1.33 -3.12
N THR A 414 -30.57 -1.39 -2.47
CA THR A 414 -30.27 -2.46 -1.52
C THR A 414 -31.16 -2.42 -0.28
N THR A 415 -31.46 -1.24 0.25
CA THR A 415 -32.40 -1.08 1.37
C THR A 415 -33.79 -1.60 0.98
N LEU A 416 -34.30 -1.23 -0.20
CA LEU A 416 -35.60 -1.74 -0.68
C LEU A 416 -35.56 -3.26 -0.88
N ALA A 417 -34.47 -3.80 -1.42
CA ALA A 417 -34.28 -5.23 -1.60
C ALA A 417 -34.33 -6.00 -0.27
N GLU A 418 -33.65 -5.48 0.76
CA GLU A 418 -33.68 -6.05 2.11
C GLU A 418 -35.09 -6.00 2.72
N CYS A 419 -35.81 -4.88 2.57
CA CYS A 419 -37.20 -4.79 3.00
C CYS A 419 -38.07 -5.86 2.34
N LYS A 420 -37.97 -6.03 1.01
CA LYS A 420 -38.71 -7.07 0.27
C LYS A 420 -38.34 -8.48 0.74
N LEU A 421 -37.08 -8.70 1.05
CA LEU A 421 -36.61 -9.98 1.59
C LEU A 421 -37.23 -10.29 2.96
N ILE A 422 -37.31 -9.30 3.86
CA ILE A 422 -37.93 -9.42 5.19
C ILE A 422 -39.46 -9.60 5.09
N GLU A 423 -40.09 -8.91 4.15
CA GLU A 423 -41.51 -9.08 3.81
C GLU A 423 -41.82 -10.50 3.30
N GLY A 424 -40.83 -11.17 2.70
CA GLY A 424 -40.90 -12.54 2.19
C GLY A 424 -40.92 -12.65 0.67
N ASP A 425 -40.81 -11.53 -0.04
CA ASP A 425 -40.75 -11.46 -1.51
C ASP A 425 -39.31 -11.59 -2.00
N LYS A 426 -38.87 -12.84 -2.09
CA LYS A 426 -37.50 -13.20 -2.52
C LYS A 426 -37.22 -12.83 -3.98
N ALA A 427 -38.24 -12.84 -4.84
CA ALA A 427 -38.08 -12.55 -6.26
C ALA A 427 -37.86 -11.06 -6.51
N ALA A 428 -38.67 -10.21 -5.87
CA ALA A 428 -38.47 -8.77 -5.90
C ALA A 428 -37.13 -8.38 -5.25
N ALA A 429 -36.79 -8.99 -4.11
CA ALA A 429 -35.51 -8.76 -3.45
C ALA A 429 -34.32 -9.08 -4.38
N ALA A 430 -34.33 -10.24 -5.04
CA ALA A 430 -33.27 -10.63 -5.98
C ALA A 430 -33.12 -9.62 -7.12
N SER A 431 -34.23 -9.24 -7.76
CA SER A 431 -34.23 -8.27 -8.86
C SER A 431 -33.68 -6.90 -8.43
N LEU A 432 -33.99 -6.47 -7.21
CA LEU A 432 -33.49 -5.20 -6.66
C LEU A 432 -32.01 -5.26 -6.29
N PHE A 433 -31.51 -6.39 -5.78
CA PHE A 433 -30.07 -6.57 -5.55
C PHE A 433 -29.28 -6.62 -6.86
N GLU A 434 -29.80 -7.29 -7.89
CA GLU A 434 -29.21 -7.27 -9.24
C GLU A 434 -29.18 -5.85 -9.80
N ALA A 435 -30.29 -5.12 -9.68
CA ALA A 435 -30.37 -3.73 -10.09
C ALA A 435 -29.45 -2.80 -9.27
N ALA A 436 -29.19 -3.11 -8.00
CA ALA A 436 -28.24 -2.40 -7.17
C ALA A 436 -26.80 -2.68 -7.60
N ALA A 437 -26.47 -3.92 -7.98
CA ALA A 437 -25.14 -4.28 -8.47
C ALA A 437 -24.75 -3.57 -9.78
N CYS A 438 -25.72 -3.04 -10.51
CA CYS A 438 -25.55 -2.23 -11.72
C CYS A 438 -25.60 -0.71 -11.48
N ALA A 439 -25.76 -0.23 -10.25
CA ALA A 439 -25.78 1.21 -9.97
C ALA A 439 -24.39 1.83 -10.20
N GLU A 440 -24.35 3.07 -10.69
CA GLU A 440 -23.09 3.77 -11.05
C GLU A 440 -22.14 3.93 -9.85
N ASP A 441 -22.69 4.09 -8.65
CA ASP A 441 -21.93 4.29 -7.42
C ASP A 441 -21.63 2.97 -6.66
N THR A 442 -21.81 1.81 -7.31
CA THR A 442 -21.54 0.50 -6.71
C THR A 442 -20.05 0.28 -6.51
N THR A 443 -19.66 -0.12 -5.30
CA THR A 443 -18.27 -0.42 -4.95
C THR A 443 -18.13 -1.81 -4.31
N PRO A 444 -16.97 -2.49 -4.45
CA PRO A 444 -16.71 -3.76 -3.77
C PRO A 444 -17.02 -3.74 -2.27
N GLY A 445 -16.68 -2.65 -1.59
CA GLY A 445 -16.89 -2.47 -0.16
C GLY A 445 -18.37 -2.31 0.22
N LYS A 446 -19.16 -1.59 -0.59
CA LYS A 446 -20.61 -1.53 -0.44
C LYS A 446 -21.23 -2.93 -0.59
N ARG A 447 -20.84 -3.67 -1.64
CA ARG A 447 -21.27 -5.07 -1.86
C ARG A 447 -20.90 -5.99 -0.70
N ALA A 448 -19.68 -5.88 -0.18
CA ALA A 448 -19.23 -6.66 0.97
C ALA A 448 -20.13 -6.43 2.20
N THR A 449 -20.50 -5.17 2.46
CA THR A 449 -21.39 -4.81 3.57
C THR A 449 -22.78 -5.43 3.39
N THR A 450 -23.36 -5.34 2.19
CA THR A 450 -24.65 -5.97 1.86
C THR A 450 -24.59 -7.49 2.00
N ARG A 451 -23.54 -8.14 1.48
CA ARG A 451 -23.36 -9.60 1.58
C ARG A 451 -23.23 -10.07 3.03
N LYS A 452 -22.47 -9.35 3.87
CA LYS A 452 -22.36 -9.64 5.31
C LYS A 452 -23.73 -9.59 6.01
N GLN A 453 -24.55 -8.60 5.66
CA GLN A 453 -25.90 -8.43 6.19
C GLN A 453 -26.82 -9.57 5.75
N LEU A 454 -26.81 -9.91 4.45
CA LEU A 454 -27.59 -11.01 3.90
C LEU A 454 -27.21 -12.36 4.50
N LEU A 455 -25.91 -12.65 4.65
CA LEU A 455 -25.43 -13.87 5.30
C LEU A 455 -26.01 -14.06 6.70
N ARG A 456 -26.07 -12.98 7.48
CA ARG A 456 -26.64 -13.01 8.84
C ARG A 456 -28.15 -13.17 8.84
N LEU A 457 -28.84 -12.50 7.90
CA LEU A 457 -30.30 -12.56 7.77
C LEU A 457 -30.80 -13.89 7.18
N ALA A 458 -29.95 -14.59 6.43
CA ALA A 458 -30.30 -15.78 5.66
C ALA A 458 -31.13 -16.81 6.44
N PRO A 459 -30.76 -17.19 7.70
CA PRO A 459 -31.55 -18.13 8.49
C PRO A 459 -32.95 -17.63 8.84
N SER A 460 -33.12 -16.32 9.07
CA SER A 460 -34.40 -15.71 9.46
C SER A 460 -35.38 -15.54 8.29
N VAL A 461 -34.85 -15.30 7.08
CA VAL A 461 -35.64 -15.06 5.86
C VAL A 461 -35.73 -16.28 4.92
N GLY A 462 -35.02 -17.36 5.25
CA GLY A 462 -35.07 -18.64 4.54
C GLY A 462 -34.43 -18.58 3.15
N VAL A 463 -33.26 -17.95 3.04
CA VAL A 463 -32.40 -18.02 1.84
C VAL A 463 -31.08 -18.71 2.20
N ASP A 464 -30.39 -19.25 1.19
CA ASP A 464 -29.09 -19.90 1.35
C ASP A 464 -27.96 -19.07 0.73
N ARG A 465 -26.72 -19.53 0.91
CA ARG A 465 -25.53 -18.86 0.35
C ARG A 465 -25.58 -18.75 -1.18
N SER A 466 -26.10 -19.77 -1.87
CA SER A 466 -26.19 -19.76 -3.33
C SER A 466 -27.12 -18.67 -3.85
N TRP A 467 -28.20 -18.38 -3.12
CA TRP A 467 -29.11 -17.28 -3.43
C TRP A 467 -28.41 -15.93 -3.28
N ILE A 468 -27.63 -15.75 -2.21
CA ILE A 468 -26.87 -14.51 -1.95
C ILE A 468 -25.79 -14.30 -3.02
N ASP A 469 -25.09 -15.37 -3.42
CA ASP A 469 -24.06 -15.31 -4.45
C ASP A 469 -24.62 -14.88 -5.82
N ARG A 470 -25.86 -15.25 -6.14
CA ARG A 470 -26.56 -14.78 -7.35
C ARG A 470 -27.10 -13.36 -7.22
N ALA A 471 -27.76 -13.04 -6.09
CA ALA A 471 -28.43 -11.75 -5.90
C ALA A 471 -27.43 -10.60 -5.74
N ALA A 472 -26.33 -10.82 -5.01
CA ALA A 472 -25.31 -9.81 -4.74
C ALA A 472 -23.92 -10.35 -5.12
N PRO A 473 -23.62 -10.51 -6.42
CA PRO A 473 -22.37 -11.11 -6.87
C PRO A 473 -21.17 -10.23 -6.49
N GLN A 474 -20.09 -10.88 -6.05
CA GLN A 474 -18.80 -10.25 -5.75
C GLN A 474 -17.71 -11.03 -6.49
N ALA A 475 -16.70 -10.33 -6.98
CA ALA A 475 -15.55 -10.97 -7.59
C ALA A 475 -14.68 -11.65 -6.50
N ASP A 476 -14.11 -12.80 -6.82
CA ASP A 476 -13.21 -13.54 -5.94
C ASP A 476 -11.80 -12.94 -5.92
N VAL A 477 -11.04 -13.30 -4.89
CA VAL A 477 -9.63 -12.94 -4.75
C VAL A 477 -8.78 -14.17 -5.04
N ALA A 478 -7.91 -14.09 -6.05
CA ALA A 478 -7.02 -15.15 -6.43
C ALA A 478 -5.67 -15.08 -5.70
N PHE A 479 -5.06 -16.22 -5.43
CA PHE A 479 -3.62 -16.37 -5.25
C PHE A 479 -3.06 -17.17 -6.42
N PHE A 480 -1.91 -16.78 -6.96
CA PHE A 480 -1.23 -17.56 -8.00
C PHE A 480 0.25 -17.80 -7.69
N CYS A 481 0.74 -18.96 -8.14
CA CYS A 481 2.17 -19.22 -8.24
C CYS A 481 2.46 -20.35 -9.23
N GLY A 482 3.67 -20.39 -9.78
CA GLY A 482 4.09 -21.45 -10.66
C GLY A 482 5.61 -21.62 -10.79
N PRO A 483 6.06 -22.47 -11.73
CA PRO A 483 7.46 -22.81 -11.88
C PRO A 483 8.26 -21.68 -12.54
N ILE A 484 9.55 -21.65 -12.19
CA ILE A 484 10.47 -20.62 -12.67
C ILE A 484 11.09 -21.01 -14.01
N ALA A 485 11.02 -20.09 -14.98
CA ALA A 485 11.73 -20.14 -16.26
C ALA A 485 13.23 -19.86 -16.09
N ARG A 486 14.09 -20.58 -16.82
CA ARG A 486 15.55 -20.44 -16.77
C ARG A 486 16.18 -20.35 -18.16
N GLU A 487 17.12 -19.41 -18.29
CA GLU A 487 17.86 -19.16 -19.52
C GLU A 487 18.69 -20.39 -19.92
N GLY A 488 18.62 -20.77 -21.20
CA GLY A 488 19.34 -21.93 -21.75
C GLY A 488 18.63 -23.27 -21.60
N HIS A 489 17.43 -23.31 -21.00
CA HIS A 489 16.68 -24.57 -20.84
C HIS A 489 15.81 -24.89 -22.06
N GLY A 490 15.27 -23.87 -22.75
CA GLY A 490 14.42 -24.03 -23.93
C GLY A 490 13.10 -24.78 -23.65
N GLY A 491 12.10 -24.62 -24.50
CA GLY A 491 10.86 -25.41 -24.41
C GLY A 491 9.88 -25.02 -23.29
N GLU A 492 10.11 -23.90 -22.59
CA GLU A 492 9.18 -23.36 -21.58
C GLU A 492 7.95 -22.67 -22.19
N ALA A 493 8.02 -22.26 -23.46
CA ALA A 493 6.91 -21.61 -24.15
C ALA A 493 5.67 -22.52 -24.22
N ALA A 494 5.84 -23.77 -24.65
CA ALA A 494 4.73 -24.71 -24.80
C ALA A 494 3.94 -25.00 -23.49
N PRO A 495 4.59 -25.28 -22.33
CA PRO A 495 3.86 -25.42 -21.07
C PRO A 495 3.29 -24.09 -20.56
N ILE A 496 3.90 -22.94 -20.87
CA ILE A 496 3.30 -21.63 -20.56
C ILE A 496 2.03 -21.41 -21.37
N ASP A 497 2.04 -21.69 -22.67
CA ASP A 497 0.88 -21.48 -23.56
C ASP A 497 -0.32 -22.32 -23.10
N ARG A 498 -0.11 -23.62 -22.81
CA ARG A 498 -1.16 -24.51 -22.28
C ARG A 498 -1.64 -24.11 -20.88
N MET A 499 -0.75 -23.57 -20.05
CA MET A 499 -1.13 -23.02 -18.75
C MET A 499 -2.00 -21.77 -18.93
N ILE A 500 -1.71 -20.91 -19.89
CA ILE A 500 -2.55 -19.73 -20.17
C ILE A 500 -3.92 -20.15 -20.70
N GLU A 501 -4.02 -21.17 -21.57
CA GLU A 501 -5.30 -21.74 -22.00
C GLU A 501 -6.13 -22.24 -20.80
N ASP A 502 -5.52 -22.98 -19.86
CA ASP A 502 -6.17 -23.44 -18.63
C ASP A 502 -6.55 -22.29 -17.68
N LEU A 503 -5.71 -21.24 -17.62
CA LEU A 503 -6.00 -20.03 -16.84
C LEU A 503 -7.20 -19.28 -17.42
N GLU A 504 -7.32 -19.18 -18.76
CA GLU A 504 -8.46 -18.54 -19.41
C GLU A 504 -9.77 -19.26 -19.11
N GLU A 505 -9.79 -20.60 -19.12
CA GLU A 505 -10.94 -21.38 -18.65
C GLU A 505 -11.28 -21.06 -17.18
N PHE A 506 -10.25 -21.02 -16.31
CA PHE A 506 -10.43 -20.69 -14.90
C PHE A 506 -11.03 -19.29 -14.69
N LEU A 507 -10.64 -18.31 -15.49
CA LEU A 507 -11.16 -16.94 -15.45
C LEU A 507 -12.57 -16.80 -16.05
N GLN A 508 -12.96 -17.69 -16.98
CA GLN A 508 -14.33 -17.76 -17.50
C GLN A 508 -15.30 -18.34 -16.46
N ASP A 509 -14.86 -19.36 -15.72
CA ASP A 509 -15.65 -20.00 -14.67
C ASP A 509 -15.80 -19.13 -13.41
N ARG A 510 -14.85 -18.21 -13.18
CA ARG A 510 -14.78 -17.41 -11.96
C ARG A 510 -14.52 -15.97 -12.26
N ARG A 511 -15.37 -15.11 -11.70
CA ARG A 511 -15.14 -13.67 -11.72
C ARG A 511 -14.03 -13.31 -10.73
N ILE A 512 -12.78 -13.21 -11.20
CA ILE A 512 -11.65 -12.75 -10.38
C ILE A 512 -11.54 -11.24 -10.46
N GLY A 513 -11.48 -10.56 -9.31
CA GLY A 513 -11.31 -9.09 -9.25
C GLY A 513 -9.91 -8.68 -8.81
N TRP A 514 -9.26 -9.53 -8.02
CA TRP A 514 -7.95 -9.27 -7.43
C TRP A 514 -7.09 -10.52 -7.46
N ALA A 515 -5.78 -10.35 -7.61
CA ALA A 515 -4.85 -11.47 -7.60
C ALA A 515 -3.58 -11.14 -6.81
N TYR A 516 -3.16 -12.07 -5.94
CA TYR A 516 -1.93 -12.00 -5.17
C TYR A 516 -0.91 -13.00 -5.68
N GLY A 517 0.35 -12.58 -5.80
CA GLY A 517 1.45 -13.46 -6.19
C GLY A 517 2.79 -12.76 -6.14
N ALA A 518 3.85 -13.54 -6.36
CA ALA A 518 5.16 -12.99 -6.71
C ALA A 518 5.23 -12.81 -8.24
N LEU A 519 6.41 -12.51 -8.77
CA LEU A 519 6.64 -12.32 -10.20
C LEU A 519 7.94 -12.97 -10.65
N ALA A 520 8.18 -14.24 -10.29
CA ALA A 520 9.35 -14.95 -10.78
C ALA A 520 9.28 -15.17 -12.30
N SER A 521 10.42 -15.32 -12.99
CA SER A 521 10.43 -15.62 -14.42
C SER A 521 9.62 -16.88 -14.72
N GLY A 522 8.89 -16.93 -15.84
CA GLY A 522 8.09 -18.11 -16.20
C GLY A 522 6.62 -17.95 -15.85
N ALA A 523 6.08 -18.91 -15.11
CA ALA A 523 4.65 -19.02 -14.85
C ALA A 523 4.07 -17.78 -14.14
N ASP A 524 4.72 -17.31 -13.06
CA ASP A 524 4.20 -16.19 -12.27
C ASP A 524 3.97 -14.94 -13.12
N ILE A 525 4.98 -14.54 -13.91
CA ILE A 525 4.87 -13.36 -14.79
C ILE A 525 3.82 -13.59 -15.88
N ALA A 526 3.78 -14.77 -16.51
CA ALA A 526 2.80 -15.05 -17.57
C ALA A 526 1.35 -15.02 -17.03
N ILE A 527 1.11 -15.60 -15.85
CA ILE A 527 -0.19 -15.53 -15.17
C ILE A 527 -0.53 -14.06 -14.84
N ALA A 528 0.42 -13.30 -14.28
CA ALA A 528 0.21 -11.91 -13.92
C ALA A 528 -0.12 -11.02 -15.13
N GLU A 529 0.54 -11.22 -16.27
CA GLU A 529 0.25 -10.49 -17.51
C GLU A 529 -1.17 -10.76 -17.99
N ARG A 530 -1.59 -12.04 -18.03
CA ARG A 530 -2.95 -12.41 -18.44
C ARG A 530 -4.01 -11.85 -17.51
N LEU A 531 -3.79 -11.92 -16.20
CA LEU A 531 -4.68 -11.31 -15.20
C LEU A 531 -4.83 -9.80 -15.42
N LEU A 532 -3.71 -9.11 -15.67
CA LEU A 532 -3.71 -7.68 -15.94
C LEU A 532 -4.42 -7.32 -17.27
N GLU A 533 -4.36 -8.18 -18.29
CA GLU A 533 -5.10 -8.03 -19.54
C GLU A 533 -6.62 -8.15 -19.35
N GLU A 534 -7.06 -9.02 -18.44
CA GLU A 534 -8.47 -9.17 -18.03
C GLU A 534 -8.96 -8.08 -17.06
N GLY A 535 -8.12 -7.09 -16.76
CA GLY A 535 -8.45 -6.00 -15.84
C GLY A 535 -8.50 -6.41 -14.36
N VAL A 536 -7.89 -7.55 -14.00
CA VAL A 536 -7.74 -7.96 -12.61
C VAL A 536 -6.73 -7.06 -11.91
N GLU A 537 -7.06 -6.58 -10.71
CA GLU A 537 -6.12 -5.79 -9.92
C GLU A 537 -5.02 -6.70 -9.35
N LEU A 538 -3.77 -6.43 -9.73
CA LEU A 538 -2.61 -7.23 -9.33
C LEU A 538 -1.96 -6.70 -8.03
N TYR A 539 -1.80 -7.57 -7.05
CA TYR A 539 -1.17 -7.30 -5.75
C TYR A 539 0.10 -8.13 -5.62
N VAL A 540 1.25 -7.48 -5.75
CA VAL A 540 2.55 -8.15 -5.74
C VAL A 540 3.09 -8.19 -4.32
N TYR A 541 3.47 -9.38 -3.86
CA TYR A 541 4.27 -9.53 -2.64
C TYR A 541 5.59 -10.24 -2.98
N LEU A 542 6.71 -9.52 -2.86
CA LEU A 542 8.03 -10.07 -3.15
C LEU A 542 8.66 -10.67 -1.88
N PRO A 543 9.16 -11.92 -1.94
CA PRO A 543 9.87 -12.54 -0.82
C PRO A 543 11.20 -11.83 -0.44
N LEU A 544 11.72 -10.99 -1.33
CA LEU A 544 12.96 -10.25 -1.21
C LEU A 544 12.73 -8.79 -1.63
N ALA A 545 13.68 -7.90 -1.32
CA ALA A 545 13.67 -6.54 -1.86
C ALA A 545 13.61 -6.58 -3.41
N PRO A 546 12.93 -5.62 -4.08
CA PRO A 546 12.66 -5.69 -5.51
C PRO A 546 13.89 -5.94 -6.39
N GLN A 547 15.01 -5.29 -6.08
CA GLN A 547 16.27 -5.45 -6.81
C GLN A 547 16.93 -6.81 -6.58
N ASP A 548 16.83 -7.37 -5.37
CA ASP A 548 17.39 -8.68 -5.05
C ASP A 548 16.52 -9.80 -5.63
N PHE A 549 15.19 -9.62 -5.63
CA PHE A 549 14.26 -10.52 -6.29
C PHE A 549 14.47 -10.53 -7.82
N LEU A 550 14.62 -9.36 -8.44
CA LEU A 550 14.91 -9.27 -9.87
C LEU A 550 16.16 -10.08 -10.24
N LYS A 551 17.24 -9.96 -9.47
CA LYS A 551 18.48 -10.71 -9.69
C LYS A 551 18.31 -12.21 -9.46
N ALA A 552 17.68 -12.59 -8.35
CA ALA A 552 17.64 -13.98 -7.89
C ALA A 552 16.56 -14.83 -8.58
N SER A 553 15.45 -14.23 -9.01
CA SER A 553 14.23 -14.94 -9.41
C SER A 553 13.70 -14.58 -10.79
N VAL A 554 14.22 -13.54 -11.43
CA VAL A 554 13.74 -13.07 -12.75
C VAL A 554 14.84 -13.13 -13.80
N GLN A 555 15.99 -12.53 -13.53
CA GLN A 555 17.11 -12.47 -14.49
C GLN A 555 17.67 -13.86 -14.82
N ILE A 556 17.45 -14.85 -13.95
CA ILE A 556 17.79 -16.25 -14.22
C ILE A 556 17.03 -16.83 -15.42
N GLY A 557 15.90 -16.23 -15.83
CA GLY A 557 15.17 -16.58 -17.04
C GLY A 557 15.71 -15.93 -18.32
N GLY A 558 16.61 -14.94 -18.21
CA GLY A 558 17.14 -14.15 -19.32
C GLY A 558 16.55 -12.74 -19.43
N ALA A 559 17.11 -11.92 -20.32
CA ALA A 559 16.83 -10.48 -20.40
C ALA A 559 15.35 -10.14 -20.68
N ALA A 560 14.65 -10.93 -21.50
CA ALA A 560 13.24 -10.69 -21.83
C ALA A 560 12.30 -10.75 -20.61
N TRP A 561 12.62 -11.58 -19.62
CA TRP A 561 11.83 -11.67 -18.39
C TRP A 561 11.98 -10.45 -17.48
N ARG A 562 13.14 -9.76 -17.55
CA ARG A 562 13.31 -8.49 -16.83
C ARG A 562 12.30 -7.46 -17.33
N ASP A 563 12.14 -7.31 -18.64
CA ASP A 563 11.24 -6.30 -19.20
C ASP A 563 9.78 -6.61 -18.88
N ARG A 564 9.38 -7.89 -18.94
CA ARG A 564 8.05 -8.37 -18.52
C ARG A 564 7.78 -8.16 -17.03
N PHE A 565 8.73 -8.50 -16.17
CA PHE A 565 8.66 -8.23 -14.73
C PHE A 565 8.46 -6.74 -14.45
N ILE A 566 9.27 -5.89 -15.09
CA ILE A 566 9.17 -4.43 -15.01
C ILE A 566 7.78 -3.96 -15.45
N ASN A 567 7.24 -4.50 -16.54
CA ASN A 567 5.88 -4.16 -17.01
C ASN A 567 4.78 -4.57 -16.01
N CYS A 568 4.86 -5.76 -15.42
CA CYS A 568 3.92 -6.19 -14.37
C CYS A 568 4.03 -5.32 -13.12
N MET A 569 5.27 -5.05 -12.66
CA MET A 569 5.53 -4.12 -11.56
C MET A 569 4.93 -2.75 -11.88
N ARG A 570 5.03 -2.27 -13.13
CA ARG A 570 4.44 -1.00 -13.59
C ARG A 570 2.91 -0.95 -13.58
N ARG A 571 2.23 -2.09 -13.63
CA ARG A 571 0.77 -2.18 -13.68
C ARG A 571 0.14 -2.69 -12.38
N ALA A 572 0.95 -3.17 -11.43
CA ALA A 572 0.48 -3.67 -10.15
C ALA A 572 -0.24 -2.58 -9.31
N SER A 573 -1.41 -2.91 -8.77
CA SER A 573 -2.19 -2.07 -7.85
C SER A 573 -1.51 -1.90 -6.49
N SER A 574 -0.71 -2.88 -6.05
CA SER A 574 0.11 -2.81 -4.85
C SER A 574 1.41 -3.60 -5.03
N ILE A 575 2.49 -3.13 -4.41
CA ILE A 575 3.76 -3.83 -4.33
C ILE A 575 4.24 -3.76 -2.88
N GLU A 576 4.37 -4.92 -2.26
CA GLU A 576 4.92 -5.12 -0.92
C GLU A 576 6.06 -6.13 -0.98
N TRP A 577 6.92 -6.15 0.04
CA TRP A 577 7.98 -7.15 0.12
C TRP A 577 8.41 -7.41 1.57
N ASN A 578 9.05 -8.55 1.80
CA ASN A 578 9.69 -8.82 3.08
C ASN A 578 10.97 -7.98 3.23
N ARG A 579 10.94 -7.01 4.14
CA ARG A 579 12.04 -6.05 4.34
C ARG A 579 13.19 -6.59 5.18
N ARG A 580 12.96 -7.68 5.92
CA ARG A 580 13.92 -8.18 6.88
C ARG A 580 14.81 -9.26 6.31
N THR A 581 14.40 -9.95 5.26
CA THR A 581 15.14 -11.10 4.71
C THR A 581 16.01 -10.76 3.50
N PRO A 582 17.35 -10.78 3.62
CA PRO A 582 18.25 -10.54 2.49
C PRO A 582 18.68 -11.83 1.78
N ILE A 583 18.30 -13.00 2.30
CA ILE A 583 18.80 -14.30 1.83
C ILE A 583 17.80 -14.93 0.87
N ALA A 584 18.21 -15.15 -0.37
CA ALA A 584 17.44 -15.92 -1.35
C ALA A 584 17.58 -17.43 -1.06
N CYS A 585 16.58 -18.03 -0.40
CA CYS A 585 16.51 -19.47 -0.16
C CYS A 585 15.05 -19.97 -0.06
N ASN A 586 14.85 -21.29 -0.05
CA ASN A 586 13.51 -21.90 0.00
C ASN A 586 12.66 -21.39 1.16
N SER A 587 13.25 -21.24 2.36
CA SER A 587 12.55 -20.72 3.55
C SER A 587 12.01 -19.30 3.34
N THR A 588 12.78 -18.43 2.67
CA THR A 588 12.37 -17.05 2.32
C THR A 588 11.20 -17.05 1.36
N TYR A 589 11.27 -17.86 0.30
CA TYR A 589 10.19 -17.96 -0.67
C TYR A 589 8.92 -18.59 -0.06
N ARG A 590 9.07 -19.58 0.83
CA ARG A 590 7.96 -20.17 1.59
C ARG A 590 7.27 -19.13 2.46
N LEU A 591 8.03 -18.39 3.29
CA LEU A 591 7.46 -17.32 4.10
C LEU A 591 6.77 -16.26 3.24
N GLY A 592 7.40 -15.84 2.13
CA GLY A 592 6.80 -14.86 1.23
C GLY A 592 5.50 -15.34 0.59
N ALA A 593 5.43 -16.60 0.18
CA ALA A 593 4.21 -17.21 -0.34
C ALA A 593 3.12 -17.31 0.74
N GLU A 594 3.46 -17.76 1.96
CA GLU A 594 2.51 -17.82 3.08
C GLU A 594 1.92 -16.44 3.42
N ILE A 595 2.74 -15.39 3.38
CA ILE A 595 2.27 -14.02 3.59
C ILE A 595 1.31 -13.59 2.47
N ALA A 596 1.68 -13.81 1.21
CA ALA A 596 0.85 -13.47 0.06
C ALA A 596 -0.50 -14.22 0.07
N MET A 597 -0.48 -15.53 0.36
CA MET A 597 -1.69 -16.34 0.51
C MET A 597 -2.56 -15.85 1.67
N GLY A 598 -1.96 -15.55 2.83
CA GLY A 598 -2.67 -14.99 3.97
C GLY A 598 -3.33 -13.63 3.67
N LYS A 599 -2.64 -12.76 2.92
CA LYS A 599 -3.22 -11.48 2.44
C LYS A 599 -4.40 -11.71 1.52
N ALA A 600 -4.32 -12.65 0.58
CA ALA A 600 -5.43 -13.01 -0.31
C ALA A 600 -6.66 -13.49 0.47
N VAL A 601 -6.47 -14.39 1.43
CA VAL A 601 -7.55 -14.91 2.30
C VAL A 601 -8.19 -13.81 3.13
N ARG A 602 -7.39 -12.91 3.70
CA ARG A 602 -7.90 -11.78 4.49
C ARG A 602 -8.66 -10.78 3.62
N HIS A 603 -8.17 -10.49 2.42
CA HIS A 603 -8.86 -9.60 1.47
C HIS A 603 -10.21 -10.20 1.04
N ALA A 604 -10.25 -11.50 0.71
CA ALA A 604 -11.51 -12.19 0.38
C ALA A 604 -12.52 -12.13 1.53
N SER A 605 -12.05 -12.32 2.77
CA SER A 605 -12.87 -12.21 3.99
C SER A 605 -13.45 -10.80 4.17
N GLN A 606 -12.64 -9.75 3.94
CA GLN A 606 -13.10 -8.35 3.99
C GLN A 606 -14.15 -8.02 2.92
N LEU A 607 -14.18 -8.77 1.82
CA LEU A 607 -15.12 -8.61 0.71
C LEU A 607 -16.32 -9.57 0.76
N GLU A 608 -16.38 -10.47 1.76
CA GLU A 608 -17.40 -11.53 1.90
C GLU A 608 -17.49 -12.44 0.66
N THR A 609 -16.33 -12.77 0.07
CA THR A 609 -16.17 -13.57 -1.15
C THR A 609 -15.20 -14.74 -0.94
N ALA A 610 -14.99 -15.58 -1.96
CA ALA A 610 -14.04 -16.68 -1.86
C ALA A 610 -12.60 -16.23 -2.15
N ALA A 611 -11.66 -16.84 -1.43
CA ALA A 611 -10.27 -16.88 -1.85
C ALA A 611 -10.06 -18.13 -2.71
N VAL A 612 -9.50 -17.98 -3.89
CA VAL A 612 -9.26 -19.09 -4.84
C VAL A 612 -7.79 -19.17 -5.24
N GLY A 613 -7.27 -20.37 -5.47
CA GLY A 613 -5.87 -20.57 -5.85
C GLY A 613 -5.72 -21.05 -7.29
N TYR A 614 -4.80 -20.46 -8.05
CA TYR A 614 -4.36 -20.95 -9.34
C TYR A 614 -2.89 -21.36 -9.26
N PHE A 615 -2.60 -22.65 -9.41
CA PHE A 615 -1.26 -23.19 -9.22
C PHE A 615 -0.80 -23.87 -10.50
N ALA A 616 0.36 -23.45 -11.02
CA ALA A 616 1.06 -24.22 -12.05
C ALA A 616 2.18 -25.04 -11.38
N ALA A 617 2.38 -26.27 -11.82
CA ALA A 617 3.39 -27.15 -11.24
C ALA A 617 3.97 -28.13 -12.26
N PRO A 618 5.21 -28.60 -12.05
CA PRO A 618 5.75 -29.72 -12.81
C PRO A 618 4.96 -31.02 -12.54
N ASP A 619 4.75 -31.81 -13.59
CA ASP A 619 4.11 -33.12 -13.53
C ASP A 619 5.02 -34.20 -12.92
N ASP A 620 6.34 -33.99 -12.96
CA ASP A 620 7.39 -34.93 -12.54
C ASP A 620 7.96 -34.70 -11.13
N ARG A 621 7.44 -33.72 -10.38
CA ARG A 621 7.92 -33.34 -9.04
C ARG A 621 6.84 -33.46 -7.96
N ASP A 622 7.29 -33.55 -6.72
CA ASP A 622 6.44 -33.49 -5.52
C ASP A 622 6.62 -32.17 -4.73
N ALA A 623 5.83 -31.99 -3.68
CA ALA A 623 5.84 -30.80 -2.83
C ALA A 623 7.12 -30.61 -2.01
N SER A 624 7.96 -31.64 -1.84
CA SER A 624 9.22 -31.51 -1.09
C SER A 624 10.27 -30.70 -1.87
N VAL A 625 10.17 -30.69 -3.20
CA VAL A 625 11.10 -30.01 -4.12
C VAL A 625 10.43 -28.90 -4.94
N SER A 626 9.10 -28.86 -5.02
CA SER A 626 8.33 -27.85 -5.73
C SER A 626 7.57 -26.93 -4.76
N LEU A 627 7.97 -25.66 -4.71
CA LEU A 627 7.30 -24.65 -3.90
C LEU A 627 5.83 -24.46 -4.32
N SER A 628 5.53 -24.49 -5.63
CA SER A 628 4.16 -24.32 -6.10
C SER A 628 3.23 -25.47 -5.69
N LEU A 629 3.75 -26.71 -5.64
CA LEU A 629 3.00 -27.85 -5.11
C LEU A 629 2.82 -27.74 -3.59
N SER A 630 3.88 -27.38 -2.85
CA SER A 630 3.78 -27.14 -1.41
C SER A 630 2.75 -26.07 -1.07
N ASN A 631 2.70 -24.98 -1.83
CA ASN A 631 1.68 -23.94 -1.67
C ASN A 631 0.28 -24.45 -2.00
N ALA A 632 0.12 -25.23 -3.08
CA ALA A 632 -1.16 -25.82 -3.46
C ALA A 632 -1.70 -26.79 -2.39
N GLU A 633 -0.82 -27.59 -1.77
CA GLU A 633 -1.16 -28.46 -0.65
C GLU A 633 -1.59 -27.69 0.58
N LEU A 634 -0.83 -26.64 0.97
CA LEU A 634 -1.19 -25.77 2.09
C LEU A 634 -2.55 -25.09 1.86
N TRP A 635 -2.81 -24.60 0.65
CA TRP A 635 -4.07 -23.98 0.27
C TRP A 635 -5.25 -24.96 0.36
N LYS A 636 -5.07 -26.17 -0.17
CA LYS A 636 -6.08 -27.25 -0.11
C LYS A 636 -6.31 -27.74 1.32
N ALA A 637 -5.27 -27.84 2.14
CA ALA A 637 -5.38 -28.23 3.55
C ALA A 637 -6.24 -27.24 4.36
N ARG A 638 -6.27 -25.97 3.94
CA ARG A 638 -7.15 -24.93 4.49
C ARG A 638 -8.61 -25.05 4.05
N GLY A 639 -8.92 -25.94 3.10
CA GLY A 639 -10.25 -26.16 2.54
C GLY A 639 -10.65 -25.15 1.46
N LEU A 640 -9.70 -24.45 0.86
CA LEU A 640 -9.96 -23.39 -0.11
C LEU A 640 -9.99 -23.94 -1.55
N PRO A 641 -10.86 -23.39 -2.44
CA PRO A 641 -10.91 -23.79 -3.85
C PRO A 641 -9.58 -23.55 -4.56
N ALA A 642 -9.15 -24.49 -5.41
CA ALA A 642 -7.93 -24.38 -6.19
C ALA A 642 -8.04 -25.06 -7.57
N ARG A 643 -7.47 -24.43 -8.61
CA ARG A 643 -7.13 -25.04 -9.91
C ARG A 643 -5.64 -25.36 -9.88
N LEU A 644 -5.26 -26.61 -10.19
CA LEU A 644 -3.87 -27.05 -10.28
C LEU A 644 -3.60 -27.52 -11.70
N HIS A 645 -2.84 -26.73 -12.46
CA HIS A 645 -2.34 -27.07 -13.78
C HIS A 645 -1.01 -27.81 -13.64
N ARG A 646 -0.93 -29.03 -14.18
CA ARG A 646 0.31 -29.83 -14.19
C ARG A 646 0.76 -30.04 -15.62
N ASP A 647 2.03 -29.77 -15.88
CA ASP A 647 2.64 -29.96 -17.19
C ASP A 647 4.12 -30.32 -17.03
N ARG A 648 4.77 -30.69 -18.13
CA ARG A 648 6.18 -30.99 -18.20
C ARG A 648 6.99 -29.70 -18.33
N TRP A 649 7.55 -29.26 -17.21
CA TRP A 649 8.45 -28.10 -17.15
C TRP A 649 9.90 -28.54 -17.32
N PRO A 650 10.74 -27.81 -18.09
CA PRO A 650 12.15 -28.15 -18.24
C PRO A 650 12.88 -28.28 -16.89
N ALA A 651 13.56 -29.40 -16.71
CA ALA A 651 14.38 -29.63 -15.52
C ALA A 651 15.65 -28.77 -15.57
N PRO A 652 16.16 -28.29 -14.42
CA PRO A 652 17.46 -27.65 -14.39
C PRO A 652 18.59 -28.61 -14.75
N PRO A 653 19.58 -28.18 -15.57
CA PRO A 653 20.70 -29.03 -15.90
C PRO A 653 21.46 -29.42 -14.62
N ASN A 654 21.91 -30.68 -14.59
CA ASN A 654 22.59 -31.29 -13.46
C ASN A 654 23.72 -30.39 -12.93
N GLY A 655 23.64 -30.01 -11.66
CA GLY A 655 24.64 -29.18 -10.97
C GLY A 655 24.12 -27.86 -10.40
N GLN A 656 22.96 -27.37 -10.86
CA GLN A 656 22.25 -26.24 -10.24
C GLN A 656 21.11 -26.76 -9.35
N ALA A 657 21.47 -27.40 -8.23
CA ALA A 657 20.49 -27.83 -7.23
C ALA A 657 19.62 -26.65 -6.76
N ALA A 658 18.39 -26.95 -6.32
CA ALA A 658 17.54 -26.04 -5.57
C ALA A 658 18.38 -25.26 -4.54
N ALA A 659 18.05 -23.99 -4.31
CA ALA A 659 18.77 -23.14 -3.36
C ALA A 659 19.03 -23.96 -2.09
N LYS A 660 20.32 -24.20 -1.75
CA LYS A 660 20.69 -24.97 -0.56
C LYS A 660 19.96 -24.36 0.63
N ASP A 661 19.47 -25.18 1.55
CA ASP A 661 18.80 -24.74 2.78
C ASP A 661 19.83 -24.09 3.74
N ILE A 662 20.32 -22.92 3.34
CA ILE A 662 21.29 -22.10 4.07
C ILE A 662 20.63 -21.32 5.22
N ALA A 663 19.30 -21.27 5.25
CA ALA A 663 18.52 -20.62 6.30
C ALA A 663 17.19 -21.33 6.55
N THR A 664 16.70 -21.23 7.78
CA THR A 664 15.48 -21.87 8.27
C THR A 664 14.44 -20.81 8.60
N LEU A 665 13.17 -21.10 8.30
CA LEU A 665 12.03 -20.32 8.77
C LEU A 665 11.79 -20.62 10.26
N TYR A 666 11.80 -19.58 11.08
CA TYR A 666 11.48 -19.63 12.50
C TYR A 666 10.25 -18.79 12.80
N PHE A 667 9.45 -19.29 13.73
CA PHE A 667 8.40 -18.55 14.42
C PHE A 667 8.90 -18.18 15.81
N ALA A 668 8.64 -16.97 16.26
CA ALA A 668 9.18 -16.43 17.49
C ALA A 668 8.08 -15.97 18.44
N LEU A 669 8.29 -16.20 19.72
CA LEU A 669 7.61 -15.50 20.81
C LEU A 669 8.65 -14.63 21.51
N ILE A 670 8.42 -13.32 21.51
CA ILE A 670 9.34 -12.30 22.03
C ILE A 670 8.64 -11.61 23.19
N ILE A 671 9.29 -11.53 24.35
CA ILE A 671 8.75 -10.92 25.56
C ILE A 671 9.68 -9.83 26.07
N GLU A 672 9.13 -8.66 26.33
CA GLU A 672 9.80 -7.55 27.01
C GLU A 672 9.27 -7.41 28.44
N ASN A 673 10.17 -7.11 29.39
CA ASN A 673 9.88 -6.94 30.83
C ASN A 673 9.39 -8.18 31.58
N GLY A 674 9.65 -9.37 31.03
CA GLY A 674 9.72 -10.64 31.76
C GLY A 674 8.42 -11.19 32.36
N VAL A 675 7.83 -12.19 31.69
CA VAL A 675 6.97 -13.21 32.31
C VAL A 675 7.68 -14.55 32.17
N ARG A 676 7.75 -15.33 33.25
CA ARG A 676 8.37 -16.65 33.20
C ARG A 676 7.42 -17.63 32.52
N LEU A 677 7.64 -17.88 31.23
CA LEU A 677 6.90 -18.91 30.50
C LEU A 677 7.18 -20.31 31.06
N PRO A 678 6.23 -21.26 30.93
CA PRO A 678 6.45 -22.65 31.33
C PRO A 678 7.64 -23.24 30.57
N LYS A 679 8.60 -23.86 31.29
CA LYS A 679 9.77 -24.54 30.70
C LYS A 679 9.42 -25.75 29.81
N SER A 680 8.14 -26.08 29.64
CA SER A 680 7.68 -27.37 29.10
C SER A 680 7.36 -27.36 27.60
N LEU A 681 7.89 -26.43 26.82
CA LEU A 681 7.61 -26.33 25.38
C LEU A 681 8.88 -26.58 24.57
N SER A 682 8.74 -27.27 23.44
CA SER A 682 9.78 -27.72 22.52
C SER A 682 10.38 -26.59 21.69
N SER A 683 10.79 -25.49 22.32
CA SER A 683 11.54 -24.44 21.63
C SER A 683 12.85 -25.01 21.07
N VAL A 684 13.21 -24.57 19.87
CA VAL A 684 14.46 -24.97 19.20
C VAL A 684 15.60 -23.98 19.48
N GLY A 685 15.26 -22.83 20.08
CA GLY A 685 16.18 -21.84 20.60
C GLY A 685 15.48 -20.97 21.65
N ASP A 686 16.20 -20.60 22.69
CA ASP A 686 15.76 -19.67 23.73
C ASP A 686 16.99 -18.84 24.13
N PHE A 687 16.90 -17.53 23.97
CA PHE A 687 17.99 -16.62 24.32
C PHE A 687 17.48 -15.26 24.78
N ARG A 688 18.29 -14.60 25.61
CA ARG A 688 18.09 -13.20 25.97
C ARG A 688 18.88 -12.29 25.05
N PHE A 689 18.24 -11.19 24.67
CA PHE A 689 18.86 -10.10 23.95
C PHE A 689 18.75 -8.82 24.78
N LYS A 690 19.86 -8.09 24.89
CA LYS A 690 19.92 -6.84 25.64
C LYS A 690 20.62 -5.78 24.80
N ASP A 691 19.97 -4.63 24.67
CA ASP A 691 20.50 -3.44 24.02
C ASP A 691 20.28 -2.22 24.94
N SER A 692 20.42 -1.01 24.39
CA SER A 692 20.15 0.25 25.11
C SER A 692 18.67 0.51 25.42
N GLU A 693 17.75 -0.17 24.74
CA GLU A 693 16.30 0.00 24.86
C GLU A 693 15.67 -0.97 25.89
N GLY A 694 16.36 -2.06 26.25
CA GLY A 694 15.96 -2.98 27.31
C GLY A 694 16.36 -4.43 27.06
N GLU A 695 15.74 -5.35 27.81
CA GLU A 695 15.94 -6.80 27.68
C GLU A 695 14.74 -7.46 26.99
N LEU A 696 15.02 -8.41 26.10
CA LEU A 696 14.04 -9.28 25.44
C LEU A 696 14.37 -10.74 25.74
N ASP A 697 13.37 -11.52 26.12
CA ASP A 697 13.42 -12.98 26.09
C ASP A 697 12.82 -13.44 24.74
N ILE A 698 13.59 -14.21 23.95
CA ILE A 698 13.19 -14.65 22.61
C ILE A 698 13.20 -16.18 22.54
N MET A 699 12.04 -16.75 22.28
CA MET A 699 11.86 -18.19 22.06
C MET A 699 11.55 -18.46 20.59
N LEU A 700 12.23 -19.44 20.00
CA LEU A 700 12.10 -19.81 18.59
C LEU A 700 11.52 -21.21 18.42
N PHE A 701 10.70 -21.35 17.39
CA PHE A 701 9.94 -22.53 17.06
C PHE A 701 10.04 -22.84 15.57
N LYS A 702 9.96 -24.12 15.21
CA LYS A 702 9.94 -24.56 13.80
C LYS A 702 8.55 -24.53 13.17
N SER A 703 7.50 -24.47 13.99
CA SER A 703 6.12 -24.39 13.53
C SER A 703 5.38 -23.24 14.20
N LEU A 704 4.39 -22.73 13.49
CA LEU A 704 3.56 -21.63 13.97
C LEU A 704 2.67 -22.10 15.13
N GLU A 705 2.18 -23.33 15.06
CA GLU A 705 1.32 -23.96 16.06
C GLU A 705 2.02 -24.04 17.42
N THR A 706 3.29 -24.45 17.45
CA THR A 706 4.06 -24.55 18.71
C THR A 706 4.39 -23.18 19.29
N ALA A 707 4.61 -22.16 18.44
CA ALA A 707 4.74 -20.78 18.91
C ALA A 707 3.43 -20.24 19.50
N LEU A 708 2.28 -20.61 18.93
CA LEU A 708 0.97 -20.25 19.45
C LEU A 708 0.65 -20.95 20.76
N GLU A 709 0.86 -22.27 20.85
CA GLU A 709 0.72 -23.04 22.10
C GLU A 709 1.54 -22.41 23.24
N ALA A 710 2.73 -21.89 22.92
CA ALA A 710 3.56 -21.17 23.89
C ALA A 710 2.97 -19.82 24.33
N ALA A 711 2.25 -19.13 23.44
CA ALA A 711 1.63 -17.84 23.73
C ALA A 711 0.22 -17.96 24.33
N GLU A 712 -0.48 -19.09 24.16
CA GLU A 712 -1.85 -19.31 24.63
C GLU A 712 -2.09 -18.90 26.09
N PRO A 713 -1.23 -19.25 27.07
CA PRO A 713 -1.42 -18.82 28.45
C PRO A 713 -1.39 -17.29 28.61
N LEU A 714 -0.53 -16.60 27.86
CA LEU A 714 -0.43 -15.14 27.88
C LEU A 714 -1.64 -14.47 27.19
N ILE A 715 -2.20 -15.12 26.16
CA ILE A 715 -3.40 -14.63 25.48
C ILE A 715 -4.63 -14.81 26.38
N ALA A 716 -4.73 -15.94 27.09
CA ALA A 716 -5.85 -16.25 27.98
C ALA A 716 -5.84 -15.40 29.27
N GLU A 717 -4.67 -15.19 29.88
CA GLU A 717 -4.50 -14.42 31.11
C GLU A 717 -4.23 -12.94 30.83
N ALA A 718 -5.17 -12.24 30.16
CA ALA A 718 -5.11 -10.79 29.94
C ALA A 718 -5.19 -10.00 31.27
N GLN A 719 -4.17 -10.13 32.11
CA GLN A 719 -3.96 -9.44 33.36
C GLN A 719 -3.03 -8.26 33.06
N GLY A 720 -3.28 -7.10 33.68
CA GLY A 720 -2.50 -5.87 33.51
C GLY A 720 -1.05 -5.95 34.01
N GLY A 721 -0.30 -6.95 33.59
CA GLY A 721 1.11 -7.11 33.81
C GLY A 721 1.90 -6.08 33.00
N ALA A 722 3.06 -5.68 33.53
CA ALA A 722 3.94 -4.68 32.93
C ALA A 722 4.77 -5.20 31.74
N TRP A 723 4.37 -6.32 31.13
CA TRP A 723 5.08 -7.00 30.05
C TRP A 723 4.45 -6.69 28.68
N CYS A 724 5.27 -6.77 27.63
CA CYS A 724 4.81 -6.74 26.24
C CYS A 724 5.25 -8.03 25.54
N ALA A 725 4.38 -8.63 24.73
CA ALA A 725 4.71 -9.86 24.01
C ALA A 725 4.32 -9.78 22.53
N TRP A 726 5.19 -10.33 21.69
CA TRP A 726 5.02 -10.34 20.24
C TRP A 726 5.27 -11.72 19.64
N LEU A 727 4.41 -12.11 18.71
CA LEU A 727 4.57 -13.25 17.82
C LEU A 727 5.13 -12.77 16.48
N ASP A 728 6.16 -13.43 15.97
CA ASP A 728 6.83 -13.00 14.75
C ASP A 728 7.36 -14.17 13.91
N ALA A 729 7.71 -13.91 12.66
CA ALA A 729 8.28 -14.89 11.75
C ALA A 729 9.50 -14.31 11.04
N GLY A 730 10.58 -15.08 10.98
CA GLY A 730 11.85 -14.66 10.38
C GLY A 730 12.61 -15.82 9.75
N VAL A 731 13.53 -15.50 8.84
CA VAL A 731 14.35 -16.50 8.15
C VAL A 731 15.83 -16.19 8.38
N PHE A 732 16.55 -17.12 9.00
CA PHE A 732 17.98 -16.98 9.27
C PHE A 732 18.69 -18.34 9.38
N PRO A 733 20.03 -18.39 9.21
CA PRO A 733 20.81 -19.60 9.40
C PRO A 733 20.72 -20.16 10.82
N ALA A 734 20.72 -21.49 10.97
CA ALA A 734 20.68 -22.12 12.29
C ALA A 734 21.94 -21.81 13.13
N GLN A 735 23.09 -21.60 12.48
CA GLN A 735 24.35 -21.23 13.13
C GLN A 735 24.29 -19.84 13.78
N THR A 736 23.35 -18.98 13.38
CA THR A 736 23.13 -17.67 13.99
C THR A 736 22.80 -17.78 15.48
N LEU A 737 22.15 -18.87 15.90
CA LEU A 737 21.83 -19.16 17.31
C LEU A 737 23.06 -19.47 18.17
N GLN A 738 24.20 -19.77 17.55
CA GLN A 738 25.42 -20.20 18.25
C GLN A 738 26.53 -19.14 18.24
N ALA A 739 26.47 -18.16 17.33
CA ALA A 739 27.58 -17.25 17.07
C ALA A 739 27.31 -15.78 17.48
N LYS A 740 26.14 -15.22 17.16
CA LYS A 740 25.72 -13.83 17.48
C LYS A 740 24.19 -13.67 17.43
N ASN A 741 23.54 -13.40 18.58
CA ASN A 741 22.09 -13.21 18.67
C ASN A 741 21.56 -12.01 17.85
N ASP A 742 22.41 -11.01 17.57
CA ASP A 742 22.07 -9.77 16.86
C ASP A 742 21.50 -10.01 15.45
N ASP A 743 22.04 -11.00 14.73
CA ASP A 743 21.61 -11.30 13.36
C ASP A 743 20.21 -11.91 13.34
N ALA A 744 19.84 -12.72 14.33
CA ALA A 744 18.48 -13.27 14.44
C ALA A 744 17.48 -12.15 14.80
N VAL A 745 17.85 -11.26 15.71
CA VAL A 745 17.04 -10.09 16.09
C VAL A 745 16.78 -9.18 14.90
N ALA A 746 17.79 -8.94 14.05
CA ALA A 746 17.64 -8.10 12.87
C ALA A 746 16.61 -8.64 11.85
N GLN A 747 16.36 -9.96 11.86
CA GLN A 747 15.42 -10.65 10.97
C GLN A 747 13.99 -10.74 11.53
N LEU A 748 13.81 -10.49 12.83
CA LEU A 748 12.51 -10.45 13.50
C LEU A 748 12.09 -8.99 13.67
N ILE A 749 11.09 -8.55 12.90
CA ILE A 749 10.71 -7.12 12.85
C ILE A 749 10.31 -6.59 14.22
N THR A 750 9.63 -7.39 15.05
CA THR A 750 9.16 -6.96 16.37
C THR A 750 10.29 -6.90 17.38
N ALA A 751 11.27 -7.80 17.32
CA ALA A 751 12.46 -7.75 18.16
C ALA A 751 13.35 -6.54 17.79
N ALA A 752 13.54 -6.31 16.49
CA ALA A 752 14.32 -5.17 16.00
C ALA A 752 13.64 -3.83 16.28
N CYS A 753 12.32 -3.72 16.08
CA CYS A 753 11.61 -2.44 16.16
C CYS A 753 11.06 -2.10 17.55
N ARG A 754 10.86 -3.09 18.42
CA ARG A 754 10.17 -2.96 19.73
C ARG A 754 8.90 -2.10 19.61
N PRO A 755 7.88 -2.58 18.87
CA PRO A 755 6.66 -1.82 18.65
C PRO A 755 5.98 -1.46 19.98
N GLN A 756 5.52 -0.22 20.12
CA GLN A 756 4.79 0.25 21.29
C GLN A 756 3.38 -0.30 21.25
N THR A 757 3.18 -1.42 21.94
CA THR A 757 1.89 -2.09 22.10
C THR A 757 1.40 -2.00 23.55
N GLU A 758 0.09 -2.21 23.76
CA GLU A 758 -0.46 -2.22 25.12
C GLU A 758 0.13 -3.36 25.95
N ALA A 759 0.49 -3.09 27.20
CA ALA A 759 1.04 -4.08 28.12
C ALA A 759 -0.02 -5.12 28.53
N GLY A 760 0.42 -6.34 28.85
CA GLY A 760 -0.46 -7.44 29.25
C GLY A 760 -1.23 -8.10 28.11
N LYS A 761 -0.88 -7.79 26.85
CA LYS A 761 -1.49 -8.35 25.64
C LYS A 761 -0.42 -8.90 24.70
N VAL A 762 -0.80 -9.90 23.91
CA VAL A 762 0.06 -10.50 22.88
C VAL A 762 -0.34 -9.96 21.52
N TYR A 763 0.62 -9.43 20.78
CA TYR A 763 0.42 -8.99 19.41
C TYR A 763 1.25 -9.85 18.45
N ALA A 764 0.94 -9.82 17.17
CA ALA A 764 1.65 -10.54 16.12
C ALA A 764 2.06 -9.58 15.00
N SER A 765 3.19 -9.83 14.37
CA SER A 765 3.61 -9.14 13.15
C SER A 765 2.70 -9.53 11.97
N ASP A 766 2.70 -8.72 10.91
CA ASP A 766 2.00 -9.05 9.66
C ASP A 766 2.41 -10.40 9.06
N ALA A 767 3.70 -10.73 9.14
CA ALA A 767 4.23 -11.99 8.66
C ALA A 767 3.60 -13.17 9.41
N PHE A 768 3.57 -13.11 10.75
CA PHE A 768 2.98 -14.16 11.58
C PHE A 768 1.47 -14.26 11.38
N ALA A 769 0.75 -13.13 11.39
CA ALA A 769 -0.70 -13.12 11.24
C ALA A 769 -1.17 -13.64 9.87
N CYS A 770 -0.45 -13.31 8.79
CA CYS A 770 -0.75 -13.84 7.46
C CYS A 770 -0.44 -15.34 7.34
N ALA A 771 0.71 -15.78 7.88
CA ALA A 771 1.06 -17.19 7.94
C ALA A 771 0.05 -18.01 8.77
N ALA A 772 -0.47 -17.43 9.86
CA ALA A 772 -1.51 -18.04 10.69
C ALA A 772 -2.85 -18.18 9.95
N ALA A 773 -3.21 -17.22 9.07
CA ALA A 773 -4.46 -17.26 8.31
C ALA A 773 -4.58 -18.50 7.38
N MET A 774 -3.43 -19.05 6.95
CA MET A 774 -3.35 -20.25 6.12
C MET A 774 -3.47 -21.57 6.90
N ARG A 775 -3.49 -21.50 8.24
CA ARG A 775 -3.55 -22.65 9.13
C ARG A 775 -4.85 -22.63 9.93
N ASN A 776 -5.37 -23.79 10.29
CA ASN A 776 -6.53 -23.88 11.20
C ASN A 776 -6.04 -23.79 12.65
N VAL A 777 -5.63 -22.58 13.03
CA VAL A 777 -5.19 -22.30 14.40
C VAL A 777 -6.36 -21.83 15.25
N GLY A 778 -6.35 -22.16 16.54
CA GLY A 778 -7.38 -21.76 17.50
C GLY A 778 -7.39 -20.26 17.83
N ALA A 779 -6.43 -19.49 17.31
CA ALA A 779 -6.28 -18.07 17.56
C ALA A 779 -6.80 -17.19 16.40
N SER A 780 -7.20 -15.98 16.72
CA SER A 780 -7.63 -14.94 15.79
C SER A 780 -6.73 -13.71 15.90
N PHE A 781 -6.52 -13.01 14.77
CA PHE A 781 -5.57 -11.90 14.66
C PHE A 781 -6.28 -10.64 14.14
N GLU A 782 -6.56 -9.74 15.06
CA GLU A 782 -7.26 -8.47 14.86
C GLU A 782 -6.24 -7.38 14.53
N TYR A 783 -6.31 -6.77 13.35
CA TYR A 783 -5.33 -5.76 12.97
C TYR A 783 -5.52 -4.49 13.82
N VAL A 784 -4.45 -4.00 14.45
CA VAL A 784 -4.50 -2.82 15.33
C VAL A 784 -3.76 -1.61 14.75
N GLY A 785 -3.30 -1.70 13.50
CA GLY A 785 -2.57 -0.63 12.81
C GLY A 785 -1.05 -0.79 12.86
N PHE A 786 -0.35 0.29 12.49
CA PHE A 786 1.09 0.38 12.63
C PHE A 786 1.45 0.90 14.02
N ALA A 787 2.11 0.07 14.82
CA ALA A 787 2.57 0.47 16.14
C ALA A 787 3.78 1.42 16.00
N PRO A 788 3.82 2.56 16.72
CA PRO A 788 5.03 3.37 16.81
C PRO A 788 6.19 2.53 17.33
N THR A 789 7.38 2.65 16.73
CA THR A 789 8.57 1.90 17.15
C THR A 789 9.46 2.78 18.02
N ARG A 790 10.13 2.24 19.06
CA ARG A 790 11.00 3.04 19.95
C ARG A 790 12.13 3.76 19.21
N GLU A 791 12.67 3.11 18.17
CA GLU A 791 13.81 3.63 17.41
C GLU A 791 13.47 4.33 16.07
N LYS A 792 12.20 4.68 15.78
CA LYS A 792 11.79 5.10 14.41
C LYS A 792 12.41 4.18 13.34
N LEU A 793 12.10 2.90 13.43
CA LEU A 793 12.48 1.85 12.49
C LEU A 793 11.31 1.55 11.56
N ASP A 794 11.45 0.54 10.68
CA ASP A 794 10.41 0.16 9.70
C ASP A 794 8.99 0.19 10.29
N PRO A 795 7.99 0.66 9.52
CA PRO A 795 6.59 0.55 9.91
C PRO A 795 6.25 -0.88 10.32
N CYS A 796 5.76 -1.05 11.55
CA CYS A 796 5.47 -2.35 12.14
C CYS A 796 3.94 -2.54 12.25
N ALA A 797 3.33 -3.16 11.24
CA ALA A 797 1.93 -3.56 11.27
C ALA A 797 1.73 -4.65 12.33
N MET A 798 0.81 -4.41 13.26
CA MET A 798 0.56 -5.28 14.41
C MET A 798 -0.87 -5.82 14.41
N TYR A 799 -1.02 -7.01 14.97
CA TYR A 799 -2.27 -7.72 15.11
C TYR A 799 -2.45 -8.20 16.55
N LEU A 800 -3.53 -7.84 17.23
CA LEU A 800 -3.85 -8.40 18.54
C LEU A 800 -4.25 -9.87 18.40
N ALA A 801 -3.59 -10.75 19.16
CA ALA A 801 -3.92 -12.17 19.20
C ALA A 801 -5.02 -12.43 20.25
N THR A 802 -6.04 -13.21 19.86
CA THR A 802 -7.18 -13.61 20.70
C THR A 802 -7.49 -15.10 20.50
N LEU A 803 -8.11 -15.77 21.48
CA LEU A 803 -8.51 -17.19 21.40
C LEU A 803 -10.01 -17.37 21.14
#